data_AF-A0A928M486-F1
#
_entry.id   AF-A0A928M486-F1
#
_cell.length_a   1.000
_cell.length_b   1.000
_cell.length_c   1.000
_cell.angle_alpha   90.00
_cell.angle_beta   90.00
_cell.angle_gamma   90.00
#
_symmetry.space_group_name_H-M   'P 1'
#
loop_
_entity.id
_entity.type
_entity.pdbx_description
1 polymer ?
#
loop_
_entity_poly.entity_id
_entity_poly.type
_entity_poly.pdbx_seq_one_letter_code
_entity_poly.pdbx_strand_id
1 'polypeptide(L)'
;MQRTWESAGKSFVGEDLQADEHVRCAYERSIKMKKTSKKMIAMLVCLVLIIGAMAVSALAAETVARGECGDALTWVLTDDGVLTISGEGEMGNYDAPSVIAPPAFLPKPVQAPWYEYRTQIKTVVIENGVTTIGTNAFYGCSELTDITIPNSVTEIKRYAFEYCTSLVDITIPNSVTELDISVFLYCEKLESVTLPNGLTELPAQIFYGCTSLKNVTIPENVTVIGSGAFWYCSGLNDVTIPANVTVIESYAFAECTSLTSFVIPENVATVEDGIFQNCASLISVTLPDDLTEIGSYLFSGCASLTGVTIPETVTNIQSMAFEGCSSLESIVIPAGVTEIGIYAFEGCASLTEITIPAAVKSIGAEAFSNCYGLTKITVAEGNENYCSDEKGVLFNKDKTILIQAPGGLTGSYVIPNGVTNVENGAFAGCASLAEIIVPASVTALNSFNTFGSCTSLERIIVYGDNPNYMNDESGVLYNKDKTALIEAPRKLKGSYVIPEGVNRIYNCAFENCDALTDVTIPASVTSIDYSAFGGCENLTAIKVHEDNPNYSNDESGALYRKGIISLEQVPGGLSGSYTVLDGTDSISLFAFLDCDKLTEINLPDSITYIGDHAFKGCTGITEITIPGSVEIIEDYAFMNCKNLKTIKFLGDAPSINDYTFETVTAIGYYPDNTDTWQRELELNAGKNITWIPYTPGEDLPYIKGDVSLDGEISNSDLVMMARYIVGAETDENIKTYGDMDEDGKVTNSDLVALARIIVGIVD
;
A
#
# COMPACT_ATOMS: atom_id res chain seq x y z
N MET A 1 -36.04 -30.68 2.91
CA MET A 1 -37.06 -29.64 3.19
C MET A 1 -36.58 -28.20 2.95
N GLN A 2 -35.33 -27.99 2.53
CA GLN A 2 -34.79 -26.67 2.14
C GLN A 2 -34.89 -26.38 0.63
N ARG A 3 -35.53 -27.27 -0.16
CA ARG A 3 -35.74 -27.11 -1.62
C ARG A 3 -37.18 -26.76 -2.02
N THR A 4 -38.03 -26.38 -1.07
CA THR A 4 -39.45 -26.05 -1.35
C THR A 4 -39.85 -24.62 -1.01
N TRP A 5 -38.90 -23.74 -0.63
CA TRP A 5 -39.21 -22.33 -0.27
C TRP A 5 -38.65 -21.28 -1.23
N GLU A 6 -37.77 -21.64 -2.17
CA GLU A 6 -37.25 -20.69 -3.17
C GLU A 6 -38.23 -20.39 -4.32
N SER A 7 -39.38 -21.08 -4.40
CA SER A 7 -40.36 -20.88 -5.48
C SER A 7 -41.56 -20.00 -5.12
N ALA A 8 -41.56 -19.30 -3.97
CA ALA A 8 -42.70 -18.48 -3.53
C ALA A 8 -42.38 -16.98 -3.31
N GLY A 9 -41.18 -16.52 -3.66
CA GLY A 9 -40.72 -15.14 -3.43
C GLY A 9 -40.98 -14.14 -4.57
N LYS A 10 -41.73 -14.49 -5.62
CA LYS A 10 -42.03 -13.57 -6.73
C LYS A 10 -43.53 -13.48 -7.02
N SER A 11 -44.23 -12.74 -6.16
CA SER A 11 -45.34 -11.85 -6.52
C SER A 11 -45.93 -11.30 -5.23
N PHE A 12 -45.73 -10.02 -4.92
CA PHE A 12 -46.71 -9.17 -4.24
C PHE A 12 -46.13 -7.74 -4.22
N VAL A 13 -46.53 -6.96 -5.23
CA VAL A 13 -46.52 -5.50 -5.20
C VAL A 13 -47.98 -5.10 -5.16
N GLY A 14 -48.39 -4.30 -4.16
CA GLY A 14 -49.71 -3.72 -4.10
C GLY A 14 -50.28 -3.62 -2.69
N GLU A 15 -50.13 -2.43 -2.12
CA GLU A 15 -51.03 -1.70 -1.21
C GLU A 15 -51.54 -2.33 0.11
N ASP A 16 -51.49 -1.47 1.14
CA ASP A 16 -52.15 -1.53 2.45
C ASP A 16 -51.91 -2.74 3.33
N LEU A 17 -50.96 -2.60 4.27
CA LEU A 17 -50.95 -3.39 5.51
C LEU A 17 -50.60 -2.49 6.70
N GLN A 18 -51.61 -2.19 7.52
CA GLN A 18 -51.42 -1.99 8.95
C GLN A 18 -50.61 -3.18 9.47
N ALA A 19 -49.34 -2.95 9.82
CA ALA A 19 -48.44 -3.98 10.29
C ALA A 19 -48.93 -4.51 11.64
N ASP A 20 -49.48 -5.72 11.61
CA ASP A 20 -49.97 -6.49 12.74
C ASP A 20 -48.83 -6.74 13.74
N GLU A 21 -49.02 -6.25 14.97
CA GLU A 21 -48.13 -6.39 16.13
C GLU A 21 -47.75 -7.86 16.39
N HIS A 22 -48.54 -8.81 15.88
CA HIS A 22 -48.26 -10.24 15.93
C HIS A 22 -47.13 -10.72 15.01
N VAL A 23 -46.87 -10.08 13.86
CA VAL A 23 -45.82 -10.52 12.92
C VAL A 23 -44.43 -10.09 13.40
N ARG A 24 -44.33 -8.88 13.96
CA ARG A 24 -43.08 -8.39 14.57
C ARG A 24 -42.75 -9.16 15.86
N CYS A 25 -43.76 -9.48 16.67
CA CYS A 25 -43.59 -10.33 17.86
C CYS A 25 -43.17 -11.77 17.51
N ALA A 26 -43.62 -12.32 16.36
CA ALA A 26 -43.20 -13.64 15.89
C ALA A 26 -41.75 -13.66 15.36
N TYR A 27 -41.32 -12.60 14.67
CA TYR A 27 -39.94 -12.47 14.18
C TYR A 27 -38.95 -12.31 15.35
N GLU A 28 -39.24 -11.43 16.31
CA GLU A 28 -38.42 -11.25 17.53
C GLU A 28 -38.40 -12.52 18.41
N ARG A 29 -39.52 -13.26 18.50
CA ARG A 29 -39.57 -14.58 19.16
C ARG A 29 -38.74 -15.64 18.41
N SER A 30 -38.63 -15.58 17.09
CA SER A 30 -37.83 -16.53 16.31
C SER A 30 -36.31 -16.33 16.50
N ILE A 31 -35.86 -15.08 16.65
CA ILE A 31 -34.45 -14.74 16.95
C ILE A 31 -34.13 -15.12 18.40
N LYS A 32 -35.04 -14.84 19.34
CA LYS A 32 -34.90 -15.24 20.74
C LYS A 32 -34.93 -16.78 20.90
N MET A 33 -35.75 -17.50 20.13
CA MET A 33 -35.76 -18.97 20.12
C MET A 33 -34.50 -19.57 19.49
N LYS A 34 -33.90 -18.97 18.45
CA LYS A 34 -32.62 -19.44 17.89
C LYS A 34 -31.43 -19.23 18.85
N LYS A 35 -31.40 -18.12 19.60
CA LYS A 35 -30.38 -17.87 20.66
C LYS A 35 -30.59 -18.78 21.89
N THR A 36 -31.84 -19.11 22.21
CA THR A 36 -32.17 -20.02 23.33
C THR A 36 -32.00 -21.49 22.95
N SER A 37 -32.16 -21.87 21.67
CA SER A 37 -31.97 -23.26 21.22
C SER A 37 -30.51 -23.69 21.15
N LYS A 38 -29.56 -22.79 20.82
CA LYS A 38 -28.12 -23.09 20.91
C LYS A 38 -27.66 -23.35 22.36
N LYS A 39 -28.18 -22.58 23.33
CA LYS A 39 -27.91 -22.80 24.77
C LYS A 39 -28.61 -24.05 25.34
N MET A 40 -29.81 -24.40 24.84
CA MET A 40 -30.49 -25.65 25.22
C MET A 40 -29.81 -26.88 24.61
N ILE A 41 -29.26 -26.79 23.39
CA ILE A 41 -28.53 -27.89 22.75
C ILE A 41 -27.18 -28.13 23.46
N ALA A 42 -26.47 -27.10 23.91
CA ALA A 42 -25.26 -27.26 24.73
C ALA A 42 -25.55 -27.91 26.10
N MET A 43 -26.64 -27.52 26.78
CA MET A 43 -27.09 -28.18 28.02
C MET A 43 -27.60 -29.61 27.78
N LEU A 44 -28.25 -29.90 26.65
CA LEU A 44 -28.69 -31.25 26.29
C LEU A 44 -27.51 -32.15 25.88
N VAL A 45 -26.44 -31.61 25.30
CA VAL A 45 -25.22 -32.37 25.01
C VAL A 45 -24.50 -32.75 26.31
N CYS A 46 -24.45 -31.87 27.33
CA CYS A 46 -23.95 -32.24 28.66
C CYS A 46 -24.85 -33.25 29.40
N LEU A 47 -26.17 -33.24 29.18
CA LEU A 47 -27.09 -34.19 29.83
C LEU A 47 -27.16 -35.56 29.12
N VAL A 48 -26.96 -35.60 27.80
CA VAL A 48 -26.91 -36.83 26.99
C VAL A 48 -25.57 -37.56 27.16
N LEU A 49 -24.50 -36.85 27.53
CA LEU A 49 -23.21 -37.46 27.89
C LEU A 49 -23.22 -38.22 29.23
N ILE A 50 -24.28 -38.13 30.03
CA ILE A 50 -24.39 -38.84 31.33
C ILE A 50 -25.18 -40.17 31.22
N ILE A 51 -25.86 -40.48 30.11
CA ILE A 51 -26.74 -41.67 30.00
C ILE A 51 -26.40 -42.59 28.79
N GLY A 52 -25.35 -42.31 28.02
CA GLY A 52 -24.97 -43.07 26.82
C GLY A 52 -23.76 -43.99 26.96
N ALA A 53 -23.62 -44.75 28.05
CA ALA A 53 -22.53 -45.73 28.19
C ALA A 53 -22.78 -46.96 27.31
N MET A 54 -22.20 -46.99 26.09
CA MET A 54 -21.82 -48.22 25.39
C MET A 54 -20.73 -47.94 24.34
N ALA A 55 -19.48 -48.10 24.79
CA ALA A 55 -18.27 -48.48 24.06
C ALA A 55 -18.06 -47.92 22.64
N VAL A 56 -17.65 -46.65 22.56
CA VAL A 56 -16.46 -46.30 21.78
C VAL A 56 -15.46 -45.81 22.81
N SER A 57 -14.33 -46.49 22.94
CA SER A 57 -13.23 -45.98 23.74
C SER A 57 -12.71 -44.70 23.08
N ALA A 58 -13.24 -43.54 23.48
CA ALA A 58 -12.43 -42.34 23.43
C ALA A 58 -11.23 -42.66 24.32
N LEU A 59 -10.06 -42.89 23.72
CA LEU A 59 -8.84 -42.77 24.49
C LEU A 59 -8.89 -41.35 25.08
N ALA A 60 -8.75 -41.24 26.40
CA ALA A 60 -8.55 -39.93 27.00
C ALA A 60 -7.30 -39.33 26.36
N ALA A 61 -7.40 -38.10 25.85
CA ALA A 61 -6.28 -37.38 25.26
C ALA A 61 -5.07 -37.46 26.20
N GLU A 62 -3.91 -37.82 25.66
CA GLU A 62 -2.71 -38.03 26.44
C GLU A 62 -2.03 -36.70 26.75
N THR A 63 -1.45 -36.56 27.94
CA THR A 63 -0.70 -35.34 28.29
C THR A 63 0.61 -35.26 27.50
N VAL A 64 0.76 -34.21 26.69
CA VAL A 64 2.00 -33.85 25.98
C VAL A 64 2.98 -33.18 26.92
N ALA A 65 2.52 -32.14 27.63
CA ALA A 65 3.35 -31.35 28.52
C ALA A 65 2.52 -30.76 29.67
N ARG A 66 3.20 -30.38 30.76
CA ARG A 66 2.59 -29.72 31.91
C ARG A 66 3.63 -28.93 32.69
N GLY A 67 3.20 -27.93 33.45
CA GLY A 67 4.11 -27.14 34.28
C GLY A 67 3.39 -26.09 35.12
N GLU A 68 4.14 -25.10 35.58
CA GLU A 68 3.64 -23.93 36.31
C GLU A 68 3.61 -22.71 35.39
N CYS A 69 2.69 -21.78 35.62
CA CYS A 69 2.51 -20.56 34.82
C CYS A 69 2.16 -19.34 35.69
N GLY A 70 2.85 -19.22 36.81
CA GLY A 70 2.62 -18.24 37.88
C GLY A 70 2.91 -18.90 39.23
N ASP A 71 2.81 -18.15 40.32
CA ASP A 71 3.16 -18.65 41.67
C ASP A 71 2.23 -19.78 42.18
N ALA A 72 1.01 -19.85 41.65
CA ALA A 72 -0.04 -20.77 42.12
C ALA A 72 -0.87 -21.38 40.98
N LEU A 73 -0.43 -21.22 39.73
CA LEU A 73 -1.12 -21.74 38.55
C LEU A 73 -0.31 -22.85 37.89
N THR A 74 -1.02 -23.87 37.44
CA THR A 74 -0.47 -25.00 36.68
C THR A 74 -1.12 -25.06 35.30
N TRP A 75 -0.44 -25.68 34.35
CA TRP A 75 -0.97 -25.91 33.02
C TRP A 75 -0.74 -27.35 32.57
N VAL A 76 -1.62 -27.85 31.70
CA VAL A 76 -1.54 -29.16 31.05
C VAL A 76 -1.92 -29.00 29.58
N LEU A 77 -1.08 -29.50 28.68
CA LEU A 77 -1.36 -29.63 27.24
C LEU A 77 -1.58 -31.10 26.89
N THR A 78 -2.64 -31.39 26.16
CA THR A 78 -2.94 -32.73 25.62
C THR A 78 -2.64 -32.85 24.13
N ASP A 79 -2.52 -34.09 23.65
CA ASP A 79 -2.15 -34.44 22.27
C ASP A 79 -3.19 -34.05 21.20
N ASP A 80 -4.42 -33.81 21.62
CA ASP A 80 -5.48 -33.21 20.81
C ASP A 80 -5.39 -31.67 20.72
N GLY A 81 -4.44 -31.04 21.41
CA GLY A 81 -4.17 -29.61 21.34
C GLY A 81 -4.93 -28.75 22.36
N VAL A 82 -5.45 -29.34 23.45
CA VAL A 82 -6.14 -28.60 24.52
C VAL A 82 -5.14 -28.17 25.60
N LEU A 83 -4.95 -26.87 25.77
CA LEU A 83 -4.19 -26.27 26.87
C LEU A 83 -5.14 -25.89 28.01
N THR A 84 -5.02 -26.54 29.16
CA THR A 84 -5.81 -26.24 30.37
C THR A 84 -4.94 -25.50 31.39
N ILE A 85 -5.44 -24.39 31.93
CA ILE A 85 -4.81 -23.61 33.01
C ILE A 85 -5.67 -23.73 34.28
N SER A 86 -5.06 -24.16 35.38
CA SER A 86 -5.72 -24.50 36.64
C SER A 86 -5.00 -23.88 37.84
N GLY A 87 -5.76 -23.43 38.84
CA GLY A 87 -5.23 -22.89 40.10
C GLY A 87 -5.94 -21.60 40.53
N GLU A 88 -5.38 -20.92 41.54
CA GLU A 88 -5.90 -19.64 42.05
C GLU A 88 -4.81 -18.57 41.96
N GLY A 89 -5.06 -17.49 41.20
CA GLY A 89 -4.14 -16.35 41.09
C GLY A 89 -3.87 -15.87 39.66
N GLU A 90 -2.80 -15.10 39.52
CA GLU A 90 -2.42 -14.43 38.27
C GLU A 90 -1.53 -15.33 37.39
N MET A 91 -1.77 -15.30 36.07
CA MET A 91 -0.83 -15.87 35.11
C MET A 91 0.43 -14.99 35.00
N GLY A 92 1.58 -15.62 34.77
CA GLY A 92 2.85 -14.91 34.57
C GLY A 92 2.83 -13.97 33.36
N ASN A 93 3.66 -12.92 33.40
CA ASN A 93 3.92 -12.06 32.25
C ASN A 93 5.16 -12.55 31.51
N TYR A 94 5.11 -12.54 30.19
CA TYR A 94 6.14 -13.10 29.34
C TYR A 94 6.71 -12.05 28.38
N ASP A 95 7.98 -12.21 28.04
CA ASP A 95 8.68 -11.38 27.07
C ASP A 95 8.26 -11.75 25.65
N ALA A 96 8.20 -10.76 24.76
CA ALA A 96 7.98 -11.00 23.34
C ALA A 96 9.12 -11.89 22.79
N PRO A 97 8.84 -12.79 21.84
CA PRO A 97 9.88 -13.60 21.25
C PRO A 97 10.82 -12.72 20.44
N SER A 98 12.05 -12.57 20.91
CA SER A 98 13.10 -11.86 20.18
C SER A 98 13.72 -12.78 19.13
N VAL A 99 13.83 -12.30 17.89
CA VAL A 99 14.63 -12.92 16.82
C VAL A 99 16.14 -12.79 17.05
N ILE A 100 16.57 -11.93 17.99
CA ILE A 100 17.98 -11.72 18.32
C ILE A 100 18.23 -12.21 19.74
N ALA A 101 19.10 -13.21 19.89
CA ALA A 101 19.52 -13.65 21.22
C ALA A 101 20.11 -12.46 22.00
N PRO A 102 19.59 -12.12 23.18
CA PRO A 102 20.15 -11.02 23.94
C PRO A 102 21.61 -11.34 24.29
N PRO A 103 22.49 -10.32 24.38
CA PRO A 103 23.87 -10.50 24.81
C PRO A 103 23.95 -11.34 26.08
N ALA A 104 24.93 -12.24 26.20
CA ALA A 104 25.02 -13.26 27.28
C ALA A 104 25.02 -12.70 28.73
N PHE A 105 25.11 -11.39 28.90
CA PHE A 105 25.04 -10.68 30.17
C PHE A 105 23.62 -10.16 30.53
N LEU A 106 22.66 -10.27 29.62
CA LEU A 106 21.25 -9.97 29.87
C LEU A 106 20.48 -11.26 30.22
N PRO A 107 19.44 -11.16 31.06
CA PRO A 107 18.56 -12.30 31.32
C PRO A 107 17.94 -12.80 30.02
N LYS A 108 17.83 -14.12 29.88
CA LYS A 108 17.08 -14.73 28.77
C LYS A 108 15.62 -14.28 28.82
N PRO A 109 14.96 -14.04 27.66
CA PRO A 109 13.55 -13.70 27.65
C PRO A 109 12.73 -14.82 28.29
N VAL A 110 11.81 -14.45 29.18
CA VAL A 110 10.91 -15.37 29.86
C VAL A 110 9.70 -15.56 28.97
N GLN A 111 9.69 -16.61 28.15
CA GLN A 111 8.54 -16.96 27.31
C GLN A 111 7.45 -17.69 28.10
N ALA A 112 6.23 -17.70 27.55
CA ALA A 112 5.15 -18.53 28.07
C ALA A 112 5.61 -20.00 28.13
N PRO A 113 5.31 -20.76 29.21
CA PRO A 113 5.76 -22.13 29.38
C PRO A 113 5.36 -23.09 28.25
N TRP A 114 4.33 -22.75 27.48
CA TRP A 114 3.82 -23.51 26.35
C TRP A 114 4.21 -22.93 24.98
N TYR A 115 5.08 -21.91 24.92
CA TYR A 115 5.43 -21.20 23.68
C TYR A 115 5.98 -22.12 22.57
N GLU A 116 6.76 -23.13 22.94
CA GLU A 116 7.30 -24.12 21.99
C GLU A 116 6.21 -25.00 21.36
N TYR A 117 5.03 -25.09 22.00
CA TYR A 117 3.87 -25.85 21.53
C TYR A 117 2.80 -24.97 20.88
N ARG A 118 3.02 -23.66 20.71
CA ARG A 118 1.98 -22.69 20.27
C ARG A 118 1.29 -23.06 18.94
N THR A 119 2.00 -23.72 18.03
CA THR A 119 1.45 -24.20 16.74
C THR A 119 0.66 -25.51 16.86
N GLN A 120 0.48 -26.05 18.07
CA GLN A 120 -0.31 -27.24 18.36
C GLN A 120 -1.54 -26.92 19.22
N ILE A 121 -1.58 -25.74 19.85
CA ILE A 121 -2.66 -25.33 20.75
C ILE A 121 -3.88 -24.92 19.91
N LYS A 122 -4.93 -25.73 19.98
CA LYS A 122 -6.20 -25.52 19.28
C LYS A 122 -7.29 -24.95 20.17
N THR A 123 -7.24 -25.31 21.46
CA THR A 123 -8.22 -24.89 22.45
C THR A 123 -7.54 -24.49 23.74
N VAL A 124 -7.95 -23.37 24.33
CA VAL A 124 -7.50 -22.93 25.66
C VAL A 124 -8.67 -23.01 26.65
N VAL A 125 -8.46 -23.68 27.79
CA VAL A 125 -9.43 -23.75 28.88
C VAL A 125 -8.81 -23.13 30.13
N ILE A 126 -9.30 -21.95 30.51
CA ILE A 126 -8.90 -21.29 31.77
C ILE A 126 -9.94 -21.66 32.84
N GLU A 127 -9.51 -22.30 33.92
CA GLU A 127 -10.41 -22.70 35.00
C GLU A 127 -10.69 -21.56 36.00
N ASN A 128 -11.82 -21.65 36.70
CA ASN A 128 -12.16 -20.71 37.77
C ASN A 128 -11.05 -20.67 38.82
N GLY A 129 -10.68 -19.47 39.24
CA GLY A 129 -9.60 -19.20 40.18
C GLY A 129 -8.47 -18.38 39.55
N VAL A 130 -8.27 -18.51 38.23
CA VAL A 130 -7.37 -17.63 37.48
C VAL A 130 -7.97 -16.22 37.44
N THR A 131 -7.19 -15.21 37.83
CA THR A 131 -7.63 -13.81 37.95
C THR A 131 -7.11 -12.91 36.82
N THR A 132 -5.99 -13.26 36.20
CA THR A 132 -5.33 -12.44 35.17
C THR A 132 -4.79 -13.31 34.05
N ILE A 133 -4.97 -12.88 32.80
CA ILE A 133 -4.24 -13.40 31.64
C ILE A 133 -3.03 -12.49 31.39
N GLY A 134 -1.83 -13.07 31.46
CA GLY A 134 -0.58 -12.31 31.47
C GLY A 134 -0.12 -11.81 30.10
N THR A 135 0.84 -10.89 30.11
CA THR A 135 1.46 -10.34 28.88
C THR A 135 2.02 -11.46 28.01
N ASN A 136 1.75 -11.43 26.70
CA ASN A 136 2.17 -12.45 25.73
C ASN A 136 1.73 -13.90 26.05
N ALA A 137 0.73 -14.12 26.92
CA ALA A 137 0.32 -15.45 27.39
C ALA A 137 0.04 -16.45 26.26
N PHE A 138 -0.67 -16.03 25.22
CA PHE A 138 -1.02 -16.86 24.07
C PHE A 138 -0.46 -16.31 22.75
N TYR A 139 0.61 -15.50 22.82
CA TYR A 139 1.29 -14.96 21.66
C TYR A 139 1.59 -16.07 20.64
N GLY A 140 1.20 -15.86 19.38
CA GLY A 140 1.50 -16.74 18.26
C GLY A 140 0.89 -18.14 18.36
N CYS A 141 -0.15 -18.34 19.18
CA CYS A 141 -0.95 -19.57 19.15
C CYS A 141 -1.80 -19.59 17.86
N SER A 142 -1.14 -19.79 16.72
CA SER A 142 -1.70 -19.62 15.38
C SER A 142 -2.80 -20.62 15.03
N GLU A 143 -2.86 -21.76 15.72
CA GLU A 143 -3.89 -22.80 15.56
C GLU A 143 -5.05 -22.65 16.56
N LEU A 144 -5.02 -21.65 17.45
CA LEU A 144 -6.05 -21.44 18.48
C LEU A 144 -7.38 -21.07 17.81
N THR A 145 -8.40 -21.90 18.02
CA THR A 145 -9.75 -21.70 17.45
C THR A 145 -10.82 -21.49 18.51
N ASP A 146 -10.60 -21.96 19.74
CA ASP A 146 -11.58 -21.87 20.83
C ASP A 146 -10.90 -21.54 22.17
N ILE A 147 -11.52 -20.68 22.96
CA ILE A 147 -11.02 -20.31 24.29
C ILE A 147 -12.16 -20.09 25.29
N THR A 148 -12.01 -20.68 26.48
CA THR A 148 -12.89 -20.44 27.62
C THR A 148 -12.21 -19.54 28.66
N ILE A 149 -12.79 -18.37 28.91
CA ILE A 149 -12.36 -17.42 29.96
C ILE A 149 -13.41 -17.41 31.09
N PRO A 150 -13.05 -17.74 32.34
CA PRO A 150 -13.98 -17.80 33.46
C PRO A 150 -14.25 -16.41 34.05
N ASN A 151 -15.36 -16.27 34.78
CA ASN A 151 -15.74 -15.02 35.45
C ASN A 151 -14.82 -14.65 36.64
N SER A 152 -13.82 -15.47 36.97
CA SER A 152 -12.78 -15.09 37.93
C SER A 152 -11.72 -14.17 37.33
N VAL A 153 -11.59 -14.12 35.99
CA VAL A 153 -10.63 -13.24 35.32
C VAL A 153 -11.13 -11.80 35.35
N THR A 154 -10.27 -10.89 35.80
CA THR A 154 -10.55 -9.45 35.92
C THR A 154 -9.69 -8.59 34.99
N GLU A 155 -8.61 -9.14 34.45
CA GLU A 155 -7.61 -8.40 33.66
C GLU A 155 -7.02 -9.28 32.54
N ILE A 156 -6.84 -8.68 31.35
CA ILE A 156 -6.12 -9.29 30.21
C ILE A 156 -5.04 -8.32 29.75
N LYS A 157 -3.78 -8.74 29.86
CA LYS A 157 -2.61 -7.88 29.64
C LYS A 157 -2.14 -7.83 28.18
N ARG A 158 -1.18 -6.94 27.93
CA ARG A 158 -0.66 -6.61 26.60
C ARG A 158 -0.30 -7.84 25.77
N TYR A 159 -0.65 -7.82 24.48
CA TYR A 159 -0.28 -8.86 23.51
C TYR A 159 -0.75 -10.28 23.87
N ALA A 160 -1.71 -10.44 24.79
CA ALA A 160 -2.11 -11.75 25.29
C ALA A 160 -2.54 -12.73 24.18
N PHE A 161 -3.17 -12.24 23.11
CA PHE A 161 -3.61 -13.03 21.95
C PHE A 161 -3.00 -12.54 20.64
N GLU A 162 -1.88 -11.82 20.67
CA GLU A 162 -1.22 -11.36 19.46
C GLU A 162 -0.87 -12.56 18.54
N TYR A 163 -1.12 -12.43 17.23
CA TYR A 163 -0.92 -13.49 16.23
C TYR A 163 -1.69 -14.81 16.48
N CYS A 164 -2.82 -14.78 17.21
CA CYS A 164 -3.78 -15.90 17.21
C CYS A 164 -4.59 -15.93 15.89
N THR A 165 -3.91 -16.21 14.78
CA THR A 165 -4.43 -16.05 13.40
C THR A 165 -5.58 -16.99 13.04
N SER A 166 -5.84 -18.05 13.80
CA SER A 166 -7.00 -18.95 13.60
C SER A 166 -8.21 -18.67 14.48
N LEU A 167 -8.12 -17.71 15.40
CA LEU A 167 -9.21 -17.40 16.32
C LEU A 167 -10.35 -16.71 15.58
N VAL A 168 -11.55 -17.29 15.59
CA VAL A 168 -12.71 -16.78 14.83
C VAL A 168 -13.61 -15.90 15.68
N ASP A 169 -13.83 -16.25 16.94
CA ASP A 169 -14.61 -15.46 17.87
C ASP A 169 -14.09 -15.61 19.30
N ILE A 170 -14.36 -14.60 20.12
CA ILE A 170 -14.02 -14.64 21.55
C ILE A 170 -15.06 -13.87 22.38
N THR A 171 -15.37 -14.43 23.55
CA THR A 171 -16.21 -13.78 24.56
C THR A 171 -15.38 -13.41 25.78
N ILE A 172 -15.22 -12.11 26.02
CA ILE A 172 -14.60 -11.60 27.25
C ILE A 172 -15.68 -11.45 28.34
N PRO A 173 -15.53 -12.07 29.52
CA PRO A 173 -16.54 -12.01 30.57
C PRO A 173 -16.60 -10.62 31.19
N ASN A 174 -17.80 -10.20 31.64
CA ASN A 174 -18.02 -8.90 32.28
C ASN A 174 -17.25 -8.67 33.58
N SER A 175 -16.61 -9.72 34.14
CA SER A 175 -15.68 -9.59 35.26
C SER A 175 -14.38 -8.88 34.86
N VAL A 176 -14.02 -8.91 33.57
CA VAL A 176 -12.86 -8.19 33.03
C VAL A 176 -13.16 -6.70 33.01
N THR A 177 -12.42 -5.96 33.81
CA THR A 177 -12.52 -4.49 33.89
C THR A 177 -11.39 -3.78 33.16
N GLU A 178 -10.33 -4.50 32.81
CA GLU A 178 -9.13 -3.96 32.18
C GLU A 178 -8.66 -4.86 31.03
N LEU A 179 -8.55 -4.25 29.85
CA LEU A 179 -7.88 -4.79 28.67
C LEU A 179 -6.70 -3.85 28.40
N ASP A 180 -5.51 -4.39 28.19
CA ASP A 180 -4.33 -3.58 27.87
C ASP A 180 -4.20 -3.39 26.33
N ILE A 181 -3.16 -2.68 25.93
CA ILE A 181 -2.81 -2.38 24.54
C ILE A 181 -2.62 -3.67 23.72
N SER A 182 -3.06 -3.66 22.46
CA SER A 182 -2.73 -4.71 21.47
C SER A 182 -3.13 -6.15 21.85
N VAL A 183 -4.17 -6.34 22.67
CA VAL A 183 -4.57 -7.68 23.15
C VAL A 183 -4.85 -8.66 22.00
N PHE A 184 -5.48 -8.23 20.90
CA PHE A 184 -5.82 -9.06 19.72
C PHE A 184 -5.07 -8.64 18.45
N LEU A 185 -3.88 -8.05 18.58
CA LEU A 185 -3.07 -7.61 17.45
C LEU A 185 -2.84 -8.78 16.46
N TYR A 186 -3.14 -8.57 15.18
CA TYR A 186 -3.04 -9.56 14.10
C TYR A 186 -3.80 -10.88 14.34
N CYS A 187 -4.95 -10.85 15.03
CA CYS A 187 -5.92 -11.95 14.99
C CYS A 187 -6.72 -11.91 13.67
N GLU A 188 -6.07 -12.28 12.55
CA GLU A 188 -6.58 -12.04 11.19
C GLU A 188 -7.94 -12.68 10.89
N LYS A 189 -8.24 -13.87 11.43
CA LYS A 189 -9.54 -14.57 11.24
C LYS A 189 -10.62 -14.16 12.24
N LEU A 190 -10.34 -13.24 13.16
CA LEU A 190 -11.29 -12.83 14.20
C LEU A 190 -12.45 -12.09 13.56
N GLU A 191 -13.62 -12.74 13.48
CA GLU A 191 -14.81 -12.18 12.85
C GLU A 191 -15.68 -11.39 13.84
N SER A 192 -15.64 -11.75 15.13
CA SER A 192 -16.46 -11.10 16.15
C SER A 192 -15.87 -11.20 17.56
N VAL A 193 -16.11 -10.17 18.37
CA VAL A 193 -15.65 -10.07 19.76
C VAL A 193 -16.79 -9.58 20.64
N THR A 194 -17.02 -10.27 21.76
CA THR A 194 -17.91 -9.75 22.82
C THR A 194 -17.05 -9.08 23.89
N LEU A 195 -17.06 -7.74 23.90
CA LEU A 195 -16.37 -6.91 24.89
C LEU A 195 -17.13 -6.85 26.23
N PRO A 196 -16.44 -6.68 27.36
CA PRO A 196 -17.09 -6.56 28.67
C PRO A 196 -17.76 -5.19 28.82
N ASN A 197 -18.95 -5.16 29.41
CA ASN A 197 -19.76 -3.94 29.54
C ASN A 197 -19.14 -2.86 30.47
N GLY A 198 -18.14 -3.25 31.28
CA GLY A 198 -17.49 -2.38 32.25
C GLY A 198 -16.35 -1.52 31.70
N LEU A 199 -15.97 -1.67 30.42
CA LEU A 199 -14.87 -0.90 29.84
C LEU A 199 -15.16 0.59 29.80
N THR A 200 -14.16 1.37 30.18
CA THR A 200 -14.16 2.84 30.06
C THR A 200 -13.36 3.34 28.86
N GLU A 201 -12.50 2.48 28.29
CA GLU A 201 -11.72 2.77 27.09
C GLU A 201 -11.66 1.54 26.19
N LEU A 202 -11.47 1.79 24.89
CA LEU A 202 -10.97 0.79 23.98
C LEU A 202 -9.47 1.04 23.79
N PRO A 203 -8.58 0.15 24.27
CA PRO A 203 -7.13 0.39 24.26
C PRO A 203 -6.54 0.58 22.86
N ALA A 204 -5.39 1.24 22.82
CA ALA A 204 -4.62 1.39 21.58
C ALA A 204 -4.33 0.03 20.93
N GLN A 205 -4.44 -0.02 19.60
CA GLN A 205 -4.11 -1.18 18.76
C GLN A 205 -4.79 -2.50 19.13
N ILE A 206 -5.85 -2.50 19.96
CA ILE A 206 -6.47 -3.73 20.48
C ILE A 206 -6.90 -4.72 19.38
N PHE A 207 -7.38 -4.23 18.23
CA PHE A 207 -7.78 -5.04 17.07
C PHE A 207 -6.95 -4.75 15.81
N TYR A 208 -5.76 -4.15 15.97
CA TYR A 208 -4.90 -3.84 14.82
C TYR A 208 -4.68 -5.10 13.96
N GLY A 209 -4.91 -5.01 12.66
CA GLY A 209 -4.71 -6.13 11.73
C GLY A 209 -5.73 -7.27 11.85
N CYS A 210 -6.84 -7.09 12.60
CA CYS A 210 -7.96 -8.03 12.58
C CYS A 210 -8.77 -7.88 11.28
N THR A 211 -8.20 -8.35 10.17
CA THR A 211 -8.72 -8.13 8.81
C THR A 211 -10.10 -8.75 8.56
N SER A 212 -10.47 -9.82 9.27
CA SER A 212 -11.81 -10.45 9.13
C SER A 212 -12.88 -9.87 10.04
N LEU A 213 -12.57 -8.88 10.87
CA LEU A 213 -13.48 -8.34 11.89
C LEU A 213 -14.60 -7.53 11.23
N LYS A 214 -15.82 -8.05 11.24
CA LYS A 214 -16.94 -7.47 10.47
C LYS A 214 -17.70 -6.40 11.24
N ASN A 215 -17.88 -6.60 12.54
CA ASN A 215 -18.62 -5.71 13.43
C ASN A 215 -18.09 -5.84 14.86
N VAL A 216 -18.09 -4.73 15.59
CA VAL A 216 -17.77 -4.67 17.02
C VAL A 216 -18.81 -3.81 17.71
N THR A 217 -19.40 -4.35 18.78
CA THR A 217 -20.26 -3.56 19.67
C THR A 217 -19.39 -2.94 20.76
N ILE A 218 -19.13 -1.64 20.66
CA ILE A 218 -18.38 -0.89 21.66
C ILE A 218 -19.28 -0.67 22.90
N PRO A 219 -18.83 -1.00 24.12
CA PRO A 219 -19.63 -0.80 25.33
C PRO A 219 -20.01 0.66 25.59
N GLU A 220 -21.22 0.90 26.11
CA GLU A 220 -21.77 2.25 26.34
C GLU A 220 -20.95 3.12 27.31
N ASN A 221 -20.15 2.52 28.19
CA ASN A 221 -19.33 3.26 29.16
C ASN A 221 -17.99 3.73 28.60
N VAL A 222 -17.65 3.35 27.36
CA VAL A 222 -16.40 3.75 26.70
C VAL A 222 -16.43 5.25 26.40
N THR A 223 -15.40 5.96 26.85
CA THR A 223 -15.19 7.39 26.62
C THR A 223 -14.06 7.68 25.63
N VAL A 224 -13.14 6.72 25.42
CA VAL A 224 -11.97 6.86 24.56
C VAL A 224 -11.85 5.65 23.63
N ILE A 225 -11.63 5.91 22.34
CA ILE A 225 -11.16 4.93 21.36
C ILE A 225 -9.69 5.22 21.09
N GLY A 226 -8.82 4.32 21.54
CA GLY A 226 -7.37 4.50 21.52
C GLY A 226 -6.76 4.43 20.13
N SER A 227 -5.53 4.93 20.02
CA SER A 227 -4.83 5.06 18.74
C SER A 227 -4.71 3.71 18.03
N GLY A 228 -5.05 3.69 16.74
CA GLY A 228 -4.99 2.49 15.91
C GLY A 228 -5.87 1.32 16.38
N ALA A 229 -6.89 1.54 17.23
CA ALA A 229 -7.71 0.47 17.80
C ALA A 229 -8.27 -0.52 16.76
N PHE A 230 -8.64 -0.03 15.57
CA PHE A 230 -9.12 -0.80 14.43
C PHE A 230 -8.25 -0.61 13.16
N TRP A 231 -7.00 -0.19 13.29
CA TRP A 231 -6.14 0.01 12.12
C TRP A 231 -5.97 -1.33 11.37
N TYR A 232 -6.15 -1.33 10.04
CA TYR A 232 -6.09 -2.52 9.18
C TYR A 232 -7.21 -3.54 9.44
N CYS A 233 -8.31 -3.15 10.11
CA CYS A 233 -9.53 -3.94 10.14
C CYS A 233 -10.28 -3.85 8.79
N SER A 234 -9.69 -4.36 7.72
CA SER A 234 -10.19 -4.21 6.35
C SER A 234 -11.59 -4.81 6.10
N GLY A 235 -12.02 -5.78 6.91
CA GLY A 235 -13.37 -6.36 6.88
C GLY A 235 -14.44 -5.58 7.65
N LEU A 236 -14.05 -4.55 8.42
CA LEU A 236 -14.96 -3.75 9.23
C LEU A 236 -15.81 -2.88 8.31
N ASN A 237 -17.09 -3.21 8.22
CA ASN A 237 -18.05 -2.54 7.34
C ASN A 237 -19.04 -1.66 8.08
N ASP A 238 -19.26 -1.92 9.37
CA ASP A 238 -20.16 -1.14 10.23
C ASP A 238 -19.62 -1.12 11.67
N VAL A 239 -19.62 0.08 12.26
CA VAL A 239 -19.25 0.32 13.65
C VAL A 239 -20.08 1.48 14.18
N THR A 240 -20.78 1.26 15.29
CA THR A 240 -21.52 2.31 15.98
C THR A 240 -20.70 2.81 17.16
N ILE A 241 -20.41 4.10 17.18
CA ILE A 241 -19.69 4.74 18.27
C ILE A 241 -20.69 5.19 19.35
N PRO A 242 -20.52 4.79 20.63
CA PRO A 242 -21.38 5.22 21.71
C PRO A 242 -21.35 6.74 21.92
N ALA A 243 -22.47 7.32 22.33
CA ALA A 243 -22.59 8.76 22.53
C ALA A 243 -21.68 9.30 23.67
N ASN A 244 -21.20 8.43 24.56
CA ASN A 244 -20.30 8.82 25.66
C ASN A 244 -18.84 8.94 25.22
N VAL A 245 -18.50 8.56 23.99
CA VAL A 245 -17.14 8.74 23.45
C VAL A 245 -16.86 10.23 23.28
N THR A 246 -15.78 10.69 23.91
CA THR A 246 -15.30 12.08 23.88
C THR A 246 -14.00 12.24 23.09
N VAL A 247 -13.28 11.14 22.87
CA VAL A 247 -11.99 11.12 22.17
C VAL A 247 -11.93 9.91 21.23
N ILE A 248 -11.54 10.16 19.98
CA ILE A 248 -11.11 9.15 19.02
C ILE A 248 -9.67 9.53 18.66
N GLU A 249 -8.71 8.70 19.05
CA GLU A 249 -7.30 8.98 18.88
C GLU A 249 -6.82 8.65 17.44
N SER A 250 -5.61 9.11 17.14
CA SER A 250 -4.98 9.05 15.82
C SER A 250 -5.04 7.65 15.20
N TYR A 251 -5.37 7.58 13.91
CA TYR A 251 -5.43 6.35 13.10
C TYR A 251 -6.40 5.26 13.60
N ALA A 252 -7.33 5.58 14.51
CA ALA A 252 -8.22 4.57 15.13
C ALA A 252 -8.96 3.68 14.12
N PHE A 253 -9.30 4.18 12.93
CA PHE A 253 -9.98 3.44 11.86
C PHE A 253 -9.20 3.43 10.54
N ALA A 254 -7.90 3.73 10.55
CA ALA A 254 -7.10 3.74 9.32
C ALA A 254 -7.12 2.36 8.64
N GLU A 255 -7.12 2.34 7.30
CA GLU A 255 -7.13 1.13 6.48
C GLU A 255 -8.36 0.21 6.70
N CYS A 256 -9.44 0.74 7.27
CA CYS A 256 -10.75 0.08 7.30
C CYS A 256 -11.42 0.14 5.91
N THR A 257 -10.84 -0.56 4.93
CA THR A 257 -11.18 -0.44 3.50
C THR A 257 -12.60 -0.87 3.14
N SER A 258 -13.33 -1.59 4.00
CA SER A 258 -14.76 -1.93 3.82
C SER A 258 -15.75 -0.94 4.45
N LEU A 259 -15.28 0.03 5.25
CA LEU A 259 -16.15 0.99 5.92
C LEU A 259 -16.76 1.94 4.90
N THR A 260 -18.09 2.05 4.87
CA THR A 260 -18.81 2.84 3.85
C THR A 260 -19.38 4.16 4.36
N SER A 261 -19.72 4.23 5.65
CA SER A 261 -20.19 5.45 6.29
C SER A 261 -19.76 5.49 7.75
N PHE A 262 -19.57 6.69 8.30
CA PHE A 262 -19.25 6.87 9.71
C PHE A 262 -19.93 8.11 10.30
N VAL A 263 -20.33 8.02 11.56
CA VAL A 263 -20.85 9.17 12.34
C VAL A 263 -19.94 9.38 13.53
N ILE A 264 -19.21 10.50 13.55
CA ILE A 264 -18.47 10.92 14.74
C ILE A 264 -19.48 11.50 15.74
N PRO A 265 -19.52 11.03 17.00
CA PRO A 265 -20.45 11.57 18.00
C PRO A 265 -20.21 13.06 18.31
N GLU A 266 -21.28 13.80 18.61
CA GLU A 266 -21.22 15.24 18.95
C GLU A 266 -20.33 15.57 20.16
N ASN A 267 -20.13 14.62 21.07
CA ASN A 267 -19.29 14.82 22.26
C ASN A 267 -17.79 14.70 21.97
N VAL A 268 -17.40 14.32 20.75
CA VAL A 268 -15.99 14.24 20.34
C VAL A 268 -15.48 15.66 20.07
N ALA A 269 -14.76 16.22 21.04
CA ALA A 269 -14.24 17.58 20.98
C ALA A 269 -13.02 17.71 20.03
N THR A 270 -12.29 16.62 19.81
CA THR A 270 -11.06 16.58 19.02
C THR A 270 -11.09 15.36 18.09
N VAL A 271 -10.89 15.62 16.79
CA VAL A 271 -10.70 14.61 15.76
C VAL A 271 -9.22 14.62 15.42
N GLU A 272 -8.49 13.62 15.91
CA GLU A 272 -7.05 13.48 15.71
C GLU A 272 -6.68 13.05 14.28
N ASP A 273 -5.38 12.97 14.02
CA ASP A 273 -4.83 12.75 12.68
C ASP A 273 -5.13 11.34 12.15
N GLY A 274 -5.41 11.27 10.85
CA GLY A 274 -5.45 10.00 10.10
C GLY A 274 -6.55 9.03 10.51
N ILE A 275 -7.57 9.44 11.27
CA ILE A 275 -8.61 8.52 11.79
C ILE A 275 -9.21 7.64 10.69
N PHE A 276 -9.48 8.18 9.49
CA PHE A 276 -10.00 7.42 8.35
C PHE A 276 -9.00 7.26 7.20
N GLN A 277 -7.70 7.42 7.44
CA GLN A 277 -6.69 7.29 6.38
C GLN A 277 -6.87 5.96 5.64
N ASN A 278 -6.83 5.98 4.31
CA ASN A 278 -6.99 4.84 3.42
C ASN A 278 -8.29 4.02 3.63
N CYS A 279 -9.34 4.62 4.19
CA CYS A 279 -10.70 4.04 4.15
C CYS A 279 -11.28 4.16 2.73
N ALA A 280 -10.78 3.37 1.80
CA ALA A 280 -11.01 3.54 0.37
C ALA A 280 -12.49 3.44 -0.06
N SER A 281 -13.33 2.69 0.68
CA SER A 281 -14.77 2.56 0.42
C SER A 281 -15.66 3.57 1.15
N LEU A 282 -15.07 4.49 1.92
CA LEU A 282 -15.82 5.46 2.73
C LEU A 282 -16.50 6.49 1.84
N ILE A 283 -17.82 6.48 1.79
CA ILE A 283 -18.63 7.34 0.90
C ILE A 283 -19.04 8.64 1.60
N SER A 284 -19.28 8.57 2.91
CA SER A 284 -19.79 9.70 3.70
C SER A 284 -19.35 9.64 5.16
N VAL A 285 -19.09 10.81 5.75
CA VAL A 285 -18.82 10.98 7.18
C VAL A 285 -19.61 12.16 7.72
N THR A 286 -20.21 11.98 8.89
CA THR A 286 -20.81 13.08 9.67
C THR A 286 -19.81 13.55 10.73
N LEU A 287 -19.44 14.83 10.67
CA LEU A 287 -18.53 15.48 11.62
C LEU A 287 -19.34 16.17 12.75
N PRO A 288 -18.77 16.34 13.97
CA PRO A 288 -19.41 17.07 15.05
C PRO A 288 -19.57 18.57 14.74
N ASP A 289 -20.68 19.18 15.15
CA ASP A 289 -20.98 20.58 14.82
C ASP A 289 -19.99 21.60 15.43
N ASP A 290 -19.39 21.28 16.58
CA ASP A 290 -18.48 22.16 17.32
C ASP A 290 -16.98 21.94 16.97
N LEU A 291 -16.69 21.15 15.94
CA LEU A 291 -15.31 20.84 15.54
C LEU A 291 -14.56 22.11 15.09
N THR A 292 -13.37 22.36 15.64
CA THR A 292 -12.58 23.57 15.33
C THR A 292 -11.52 23.35 14.25
N GLU A 293 -11.24 22.10 13.89
CA GLU A 293 -10.12 21.74 13.01
C GLU A 293 -10.40 20.44 12.26
N ILE A 294 -9.96 20.39 11.00
CA ILE A 294 -9.82 19.14 10.24
C ILE A 294 -8.36 18.69 10.33
N GLY A 295 -8.11 17.61 11.07
CA GLY A 295 -6.77 17.08 11.36
C GLY A 295 -6.01 16.56 10.13
N SER A 296 -4.71 16.38 10.29
CA SER A 296 -3.84 15.91 9.21
C SER A 296 -4.23 14.50 8.79
N TYR A 297 -4.17 14.19 7.49
CA TYR A 297 -4.52 12.87 6.93
C TYR A 297 -5.95 12.36 7.23
N LEU A 298 -6.85 13.17 7.80
CA LEU A 298 -8.14 12.67 8.33
C LEU A 298 -8.91 11.80 7.35
N PHE A 299 -8.97 12.21 6.08
CA PHE A 299 -9.59 11.50 4.97
C PHE A 299 -8.57 11.18 3.86
N SER A 300 -7.26 11.22 4.13
CA SER A 300 -6.24 10.87 3.12
C SER A 300 -6.53 9.47 2.57
N GLY A 301 -6.58 9.32 1.25
CA GLY A 301 -6.85 8.04 0.59
C GLY A 301 -8.30 7.53 0.66
N CYS A 302 -9.25 8.33 1.15
CA CYS A 302 -10.69 7.99 1.09
C CYS A 302 -11.24 8.12 -0.34
N ALA A 303 -10.81 7.23 -1.24
CA ALA A 303 -11.04 7.33 -2.68
C ALA A 303 -12.52 7.38 -3.09
N SER A 304 -13.43 6.80 -2.30
CA SER A 304 -14.89 6.80 -2.57
C SER A 304 -15.64 7.96 -1.93
N LEU A 305 -14.97 8.85 -1.19
CA LEU A 305 -15.62 9.95 -0.47
C LEU A 305 -16.15 10.97 -1.46
N THR A 306 -17.48 11.13 -1.50
CA THR A 306 -18.15 12.00 -2.49
C THR A 306 -18.38 13.42 -1.99
N GLY A 307 -18.43 13.61 -0.67
CA GLY A 307 -18.67 14.90 -0.03
C GLY A 307 -18.58 14.81 1.49
N VAL A 308 -18.16 15.92 2.10
CA VAL A 308 -18.16 16.12 3.57
C VAL A 308 -18.63 17.54 3.84
N THR A 309 -19.53 17.69 4.81
CA THR A 309 -19.88 19.03 5.32
C THR A 309 -18.89 19.41 6.40
N ILE A 310 -18.06 20.41 6.15
CA ILE A 310 -17.13 20.95 7.14
C ILE A 310 -17.90 21.91 8.06
N PRO A 311 -17.85 21.74 9.40
CA PRO A 311 -18.53 22.63 10.34
C PRO A 311 -18.07 24.08 10.26
N GLU A 312 -18.97 25.04 10.49
CA GLU A 312 -18.68 26.49 10.40
C GLU A 312 -17.68 27.00 11.47
N THR A 313 -17.48 26.22 12.54
CA THR A 313 -16.52 26.49 13.61
C THR A 313 -15.07 26.17 13.22
N VAL A 314 -14.85 25.45 12.11
CA VAL A 314 -13.51 25.07 11.67
C VAL A 314 -12.70 26.29 11.25
N THR A 315 -11.51 26.43 11.82
CA THR A 315 -10.56 27.50 11.47
C THR A 315 -9.36 27.01 10.67
N ASN A 316 -9.05 25.71 10.69
CA ASN A 316 -7.89 25.13 10.02
C ASN A 316 -8.26 23.82 9.30
N ILE A 317 -7.75 23.66 8.08
CA ILE A 317 -7.71 22.39 7.36
C ILE A 317 -6.23 22.00 7.27
N GLN A 318 -5.81 20.97 8.00
CA GLN A 318 -4.39 20.60 8.08
C GLN A 318 -3.89 19.86 6.84
N SER A 319 -2.60 19.50 6.85
CA SER A 319 -1.91 18.88 5.72
C SER A 319 -2.50 17.53 5.37
N MET A 320 -2.61 17.25 4.07
CA MET A 320 -3.09 15.98 3.51
C MET A 320 -4.50 15.56 4.00
N ALA A 321 -5.30 16.48 4.56
CA ALA A 321 -6.60 16.17 5.14
C ALA A 321 -7.58 15.44 4.20
N PHE A 322 -7.58 15.79 2.91
CA PHE A 322 -8.39 15.19 1.85
C PHE A 322 -7.54 14.68 0.68
N GLU A 323 -6.24 14.47 0.91
CA GLU A 323 -5.34 13.91 -0.11
C GLU A 323 -5.93 12.63 -0.71
N GLY A 324 -5.91 12.47 -2.03
CA GLY A 324 -6.36 11.26 -2.70
C GLY A 324 -7.86 10.95 -2.58
N CYS A 325 -8.69 11.89 -2.09
CA CYS A 325 -10.16 11.79 -2.13
C CYS A 325 -10.68 11.92 -3.58
N SER A 326 -10.34 10.97 -4.43
CA SER A 326 -10.48 11.05 -5.89
C SER A 326 -11.92 11.15 -6.39
N SER A 327 -12.91 10.70 -5.60
CA SER A 327 -14.35 10.85 -5.90
C SER A 327 -15.00 12.11 -5.31
N LEU A 328 -14.26 12.98 -4.62
CA LEU A 328 -14.80 14.18 -4.00
C LEU A 328 -15.19 15.20 -5.07
N GLU A 329 -16.49 15.37 -5.34
CA GLU A 329 -16.98 16.21 -6.45
C GLU A 329 -17.04 17.70 -6.08
N SER A 330 -17.39 17.99 -4.82
CA SER A 330 -17.52 19.35 -4.30
C SER A 330 -17.24 19.39 -2.80
N ILE A 331 -16.64 20.50 -2.35
CA ILE A 331 -16.42 20.78 -0.94
C ILE A 331 -16.51 22.29 -0.70
N VAL A 332 -17.19 22.67 0.39
CA VAL A 332 -17.31 24.06 0.81
C VAL A 332 -16.33 24.28 1.96
N ILE A 333 -15.37 25.18 1.76
CA ILE A 333 -14.49 25.65 2.82
C ILE A 333 -15.24 26.71 3.63
N PRO A 334 -15.46 26.53 4.95
CA PRO A 334 -16.18 27.50 5.77
C PRO A 334 -15.54 28.88 5.81
N ALA A 335 -16.34 29.92 6.04
CA ALA A 335 -15.88 31.31 6.00
C ALA A 335 -14.83 31.65 7.08
N GLY A 336 -14.82 30.89 8.18
CA GLY A 336 -13.90 31.03 9.31
C GLY A 336 -12.51 30.43 9.09
N VAL A 337 -12.30 29.64 8.03
CA VAL A 337 -11.01 28.99 7.77
C VAL A 337 -9.92 30.02 7.47
N THR A 338 -8.82 29.93 8.20
CA THR A 338 -7.64 30.81 8.09
C THR A 338 -6.44 30.13 7.45
N GLU A 339 -6.39 28.80 7.45
CA GLU A 339 -5.25 28.01 6.95
C GLU A 339 -5.72 26.75 6.22
N ILE A 340 -5.11 26.49 5.07
CA ILE A 340 -5.23 25.27 4.27
C ILE A 340 -3.83 24.65 4.17
N GLY A 341 -3.67 23.42 4.62
CA GLY A 341 -2.38 22.75 4.76
C GLY A 341 -1.72 22.31 3.45
N ILE A 342 -0.50 21.79 3.57
CA ILE A 342 0.28 21.23 2.45
C ILE A 342 -0.44 19.98 1.91
N TYR A 343 -0.59 19.86 0.60
CA TYR A 343 -1.32 18.75 -0.07
C TYR A 343 -2.77 18.53 0.42
N ALA A 344 -3.40 19.52 1.08
CA ALA A 344 -4.69 19.31 1.77
C ALA A 344 -5.80 18.72 0.90
N PHE A 345 -5.83 19.01 -0.39
CA PHE A 345 -6.76 18.45 -1.38
C PHE A 345 -6.03 17.84 -2.58
N GLU A 346 -4.74 17.49 -2.45
CA GLU A 346 -4.01 16.87 -3.55
C GLU A 346 -4.76 15.65 -4.08
N GLY A 347 -4.82 15.47 -5.40
CA GLY A 347 -5.39 14.26 -6.00
C GLY A 347 -6.91 14.11 -5.81
N CYS A 348 -7.63 15.16 -5.40
CA CYS A 348 -9.09 15.23 -5.47
C CYS A 348 -9.54 15.33 -6.94
N ALA A 349 -9.36 14.23 -7.68
CA ALA A 349 -9.44 14.19 -9.15
C ALA A 349 -10.82 14.57 -9.70
N SER A 350 -11.90 14.33 -8.94
CA SER A 350 -13.28 14.68 -9.34
C SER A 350 -13.72 16.09 -8.90
N LEU A 351 -12.92 16.80 -8.10
CA LEU A 351 -13.29 18.13 -7.59
C LEU A 351 -13.33 19.13 -8.74
N THR A 352 -14.48 19.77 -8.97
CA THR A 352 -14.69 20.58 -10.18
C THR A 352 -14.43 22.07 -10.00
N GLU A 353 -14.79 22.62 -8.84
CA GLU A 353 -14.57 24.01 -8.46
C GLU A 353 -14.30 24.10 -6.96
N ILE A 354 -13.50 25.08 -6.56
CA ILE A 354 -13.29 25.41 -5.15
C ILE A 354 -13.21 26.93 -4.94
N THR A 355 -13.70 27.40 -3.80
CA THR A 355 -13.64 28.80 -3.39
C THR A 355 -12.76 28.95 -2.16
N ILE A 356 -11.75 29.80 -2.24
CA ILE A 356 -10.91 30.23 -1.12
C ILE A 356 -11.65 31.35 -0.35
N PRO A 357 -12.03 31.13 0.93
CA PRO A 357 -12.75 32.14 1.71
C PRO A 357 -11.93 33.39 2.03
N ALA A 358 -12.60 34.46 2.46
CA ALA A 358 -11.97 35.75 2.75
C ALA A 358 -10.97 35.71 3.91
N ALA A 359 -11.18 34.81 4.89
CA ALA A 359 -10.35 34.71 6.09
C ALA A 359 -9.03 33.95 5.88
N VAL A 360 -8.85 33.26 4.76
CA VAL A 360 -7.66 32.44 4.49
C VAL A 360 -6.41 33.31 4.38
N LYS A 361 -5.39 32.96 5.17
CA LYS A 361 -4.10 33.63 5.31
C LYS A 361 -2.95 32.83 4.73
N SER A 362 -3.02 31.51 4.83
CA SER A 362 -2.02 30.58 4.29
C SER A 362 -2.69 29.45 3.50
N ILE A 363 -2.06 29.08 2.40
CA ILE A 363 -2.32 27.90 1.60
C ILE A 363 -0.98 27.19 1.46
N GLY A 364 -0.91 25.95 1.91
CA GLY A 364 0.28 25.13 1.84
C GLY A 364 0.67 24.79 0.39
N ALA A 365 1.93 24.41 0.21
CA ALA A 365 2.44 23.98 -1.09
C ALA A 365 1.56 22.84 -1.66
N GLU A 366 1.27 22.93 -2.95
CA GLU A 366 0.58 21.87 -3.70
C GLU A 366 -0.78 21.45 -3.11
N ALA A 367 -1.44 22.35 -2.34
CA ALA A 367 -2.72 22.05 -1.70
C ALA A 367 -3.83 21.58 -2.66
N PHE A 368 -3.74 21.90 -3.96
CA PHE A 368 -4.68 21.46 -5.00
C PHE A 368 -3.96 20.83 -6.21
N SER A 369 -2.74 20.31 -6.02
CA SER A 369 -2.03 19.59 -7.09
C SER A 369 -2.83 18.35 -7.51
N ASN A 370 -2.68 17.92 -8.77
CA ASN A 370 -3.29 16.69 -9.28
C ASN A 370 -4.83 16.62 -9.17
N CYS A 371 -5.52 17.74 -8.93
CA CYS A 371 -6.97 17.87 -9.04
C CYS A 371 -7.38 17.98 -10.52
N TYR A 372 -7.31 16.88 -11.26
CA TYR A 372 -7.50 16.84 -12.72
C TYR A 372 -8.85 17.39 -13.20
N GLY A 373 -9.92 17.23 -12.41
CA GLY A 373 -11.26 17.74 -12.70
C GLY A 373 -11.46 19.23 -12.37
N LEU A 374 -10.53 19.85 -11.64
CA LEU A 374 -10.69 21.20 -11.12
C LEU A 374 -10.59 22.18 -12.28
N THR A 375 -11.70 22.81 -12.64
CA THR A 375 -11.76 23.78 -13.74
C THR A 375 -11.52 25.21 -13.27
N LYS A 376 -11.71 25.48 -11.97
CA LYS A 376 -11.59 26.83 -11.42
C LYS A 376 -11.28 26.82 -9.93
N ILE A 377 -10.26 27.60 -9.53
CA ILE A 377 -10.08 28.07 -8.16
C ILE A 377 -10.54 29.52 -8.11
N THR A 378 -11.50 29.82 -7.24
CA THR A 378 -12.00 31.19 -7.03
C THR A 378 -11.58 31.71 -5.67
N VAL A 379 -11.42 33.03 -5.54
CA VAL A 379 -11.13 33.67 -4.26
C VAL A 379 -12.27 34.62 -3.91
N ALA A 380 -12.80 34.48 -2.70
CA ALA A 380 -13.89 35.31 -2.20
C ALA A 380 -13.51 36.79 -2.14
N GLU A 381 -14.50 37.67 -2.35
CA GLU A 381 -14.33 39.11 -2.20
C GLU A 381 -13.85 39.43 -0.77
N GLY A 382 -12.87 40.33 -0.66
CA GLY A 382 -12.30 40.73 0.63
C GLY A 382 -11.14 39.87 1.14
N ASN A 383 -10.76 38.77 0.47
CA ASN A 383 -9.52 38.08 0.82
C ASN A 383 -8.31 39.02 0.65
N GLU A 384 -7.50 39.17 1.71
CA GLU A 384 -6.36 40.10 1.75
C GLU A 384 -5.04 39.49 1.22
N ASN A 385 -4.97 38.16 1.06
CA ASN A 385 -3.73 37.43 0.77
C ASN A 385 -3.70 36.81 -0.63
N TYR A 386 -4.87 36.54 -1.21
CA TYR A 386 -5.01 35.80 -2.47
C TYR A 386 -5.96 36.48 -3.44
N CYS A 387 -5.83 36.11 -4.72
CA CYS A 387 -6.82 36.42 -5.74
C CYS A 387 -6.78 35.35 -6.86
N SER A 388 -7.80 35.32 -7.70
CA SER A 388 -7.82 34.48 -8.90
C SER A 388 -8.06 35.31 -10.17
N ASP A 389 -7.72 34.76 -11.32
CA ASP A 389 -8.11 35.31 -12.63
C ASP A 389 -9.41 34.71 -13.16
N GLU A 390 -9.81 35.09 -14.38
CA GLU A 390 -11.00 34.60 -15.06
C GLU A 390 -10.92 33.12 -15.46
N LYS A 391 -9.71 32.57 -15.57
CA LYS A 391 -9.43 31.15 -15.82
C LYS A 391 -9.39 30.32 -14.54
N GLY A 392 -9.52 30.97 -13.37
CA GLY A 392 -9.48 30.30 -12.07
C GLY A 392 -8.08 29.94 -11.61
N VAL A 393 -7.05 30.59 -12.14
CA VAL A 393 -5.67 30.42 -11.65
C VAL A 393 -5.51 31.23 -10.37
N LEU A 394 -4.94 30.60 -9.35
CA LEU A 394 -4.72 31.16 -8.02
C LEU A 394 -3.38 31.89 -7.94
N PHE A 395 -3.42 33.08 -7.35
CA PHE A 395 -2.26 33.93 -7.12
C PHE A 395 -2.26 34.47 -5.69
N ASN A 396 -1.11 35.00 -5.27
CA ASN A 396 -1.10 35.95 -4.16
C ASN A 396 -1.88 37.24 -4.52
N LYS A 397 -2.19 38.06 -3.51
CA LYS A 397 -3.05 39.24 -3.66
C LYS A 397 -2.58 40.21 -4.73
N ASP A 398 -1.26 40.43 -4.79
CA ASP A 398 -0.63 41.38 -5.70
C ASP A 398 -0.42 40.82 -7.12
N LYS A 399 -0.79 39.56 -7.38
CA LYS A 399 -0.55 38.83 -8.64
C LYS A 399 0.93 38.81 -9.04
N THR A 400 1.84 38.73 -8.08
CA THR A 400 3.29 38.58 -8.31
C THR A 400 3.75 37.12 -8.23
N ILE A 401 2.95 36.24 -7.61
CA ILE A 401 3.22 34.82 -7.45
C ILE A 401 2.02 34.04 -8.00
N LEU A 402 2.26 33.17 -8.99
CA LEU A 402 1.30 32.16 -9.44
C LEU A 402 1.48 30.92 -8.57
N ILE A 403 0.42 30.59 -7.83
CA ILE A 403 0.42 29.54 -6.80
C ILE A 403 -0.05 28.22 -7.41
N GLN A 404 -1.23 28.20 -8.04
CA GLN A 404 -1.83 26.98 -8.57
C GLN A 404 -2.78 27.28 -9.74
N ALA A 405 -2.57 26.61 -10.85
CA ALA A 405 -3.51 26.52 -11.95
C ALA A 405 -4.47 25.34 -11.72
N PRO A 406 -5.76 25.48 -12.10
CA PRO A 406 -6.73 24.39 -12.04
C PRO A 406 -6.29 23.23 -12.97
N GLY A 407 -6.35 21.97 -12.51
CA GLY A 407 -5.90 20.82 -13.30
C GLY A 407 -6.69 20.62 -14.61
N GLY A 408 -7.96 21.00 -14.62
CA GLY A 408 -8.84 21.06 -15.79
C GLY A 408 -8.59 22.26 -16.72
N LEU A 409 -7.52 23.05 -16.51
CA LEU A 409 -7.15 24.14 -17.41
C LEU A 409 -6.76 23.59 -18.79
N THR A 410 -7.41 24.09 -19.84
CA THR A 410 -7.22 23.63 -21.22
C THR A 410 -6.85 24.75 -22.18
N GLY A 411 -6.32 24.37 -23.34
CA GLY A 411 -6.00 25.30 -24.43
C GLY A 411 -4.70 26.07 -24.18
N SER A 412 -4.72 27.38 -24.37
CA SER A 412 -3.56 28.25 -24.16
C SER A 412 -3.75 29.13 -22.93
N TYR A 413 -2.69 29.27 -22.14
CA TYR A 413 -2.67 30.13 -20.97
C TYR A 413 -1.52 31.15 -21.03
N VAL A 414 -1.86 32.43 -20.88
CA VAL A 414 -0.89 33.52 -20.77
C VAL A 414 -0.72 33.85 -19.30
N ILE A 415 0.48 33.64 -18.76
CA ILE A 415 0.80 34.09 -17.41
C ILE A 415 0.69 35.63 -17.40
N PRO A 416 -0.09 36.22 -16.47
CA PRO A 416 -0.29 37.67 -16.45
C PRO A 416 1.01 38.47 -16.28
N ASN A 417 1.11 39.60 -16.98
CA ASN A 417 2.18 40.57 -16.74
C ASN A 417 2.14 41.05 -15.29
N GLY A 418 3.28 41.03 -14.61
CA GLY A 418 3.40 41.37 -13.19
C GLY A 418 3.71 40.16 -12.32
N VAL A 419 3.38 38.95 -12.77
CA VAL A 419 3.84 37.71 -12.16
C VAL A 419 5.36 37.62 -12.32
N THR A 420 6.08 37.51 -11.20
CA THR A 420 7.53 37.37 -11.14
C THR A 420 7.97 35.96 -10.80
N ASN A 421 7.11 35.22 -10.09
CA ASN A 421 7.38 33.89 -9.57
C ASN A 421 6.25 32.91 -9.93
N VAL A 422 6.62 31.71 -10.38
CA VAL A 422 5.72 30.56 -10.54
C VAL A 422 6.17 29.50 -9.53
N GLU A 423 5.27 29.11 -8.63
CA GLU A 423 5.58 28.13 -7.58
C GLU A 423 5.82 26.73 -8.14
N ASN A 424 6.48 25.88 -7.34
CA ASN A 424 6.63 24.47 -7.68
C ASN A 424 5.24 23.81 -7.77
N GLY A 425 5.05 22.91 -8.73
CA GLY A 425 3.74 22.25 -8.92
C GLY A 425 2.59 23.18 -9.31
N ALA A 426 2.85 24.46 -9.63
CA ALA A 426 1.83 25.41 -10.03
C ALA A 426 0.95 24.95 -11.22
N PHE A 427 1.47 24.08 -12.10
CA PHE A 427 0.70 23.45 -13.17
C PHE A 427 0.58 21.93 -13.01
N ALA A 428 0.83 21.40 -11.81
CA ALA A 428 0.60 19.99 -11.49
C ALA A 428 -0.87 19.64 -11.75
N GLY A 429 -1.10 18.51 -12.44
CA GLY A 429 -2.42 18.09 -12.87
C GLY A 429 -2.98 18.77 -14.13
N CYS A 430 -2.33 19.78 -14.73
CA CYS A 430 -2.79 20.45 -15.95
C CYS A 430 -2.61 19.60 -17.23
N ALA A 431 -3.07 18.36 -17.22
CA ALA A 431 -2.83 17.35 -18.25
C ALA A 431 -3.38 17.72 -19.65
N SER A 432 -4.38 18.61 -19.70
CA SER A 432 -5.05 19.04 -20.94
C SER A 432 -4.62 20.42 -21.45
N LEU A 433 -3.61 21.04 -20.81
CA LEU A 433 -3.07 22.33 -21.23
C LEU A 433 -2.17 22.16 -22.45
N ALA A 434 -2.44 22.90 -23.52
CA ALA A 434 -1.75 22.75 -24.81
C ALA A 434 -0.62 23.77 -25.01
N GLU A 435 -0.75 24.97 -24.47
CA GLU A 435 0.25 26.04 -24.64
C GLU A 435 0.36 26.91 -23.39
N ILE A 436 1.59 27.25 -23.04
CA ILE A 436 1.91 28.17 -21.94
C ILE A 436 2.73 29.33 -22.48
N ILE A 437 2.30 30.56 -22.18
CA ILE A 437 2.97 31.80 -22.59
C ILE A 437 3.54 32.49 -21.35
N VAL A 438 4.87 32.56 -21.29
CA VAL A 438 5.68 33.12 -20.19
C VAL A 438 6.12 34.55 -20.54
N PRO A 439 5.61 35.60 -19.86
CA PRO A 439 5.97 36.98 -20.15
C PRO A 439 7.35 37.36 -19.58
N ALA A 440 7.86 38.52 -19.98
CA ALA A 440 9.14 39.05 -19.50
C ALA A 440 9.20 39.34 -17.98
N SER A 441 8.04 39.47 -17.31
CA SER A 441 8.02 39.68 -15.85
C SER A 441 8.39 38.42 -15.07
N VAL A 442 8.20 37.22 -15.63
CA VAL A 442 8.51 35.96 -14.95
C VAL A 442 10.02 35.77 -14.93
N THR A 443 10.60 35.90 -13.75
CA THR A 443 12.05 35.75 -13.51
C THR A 443 12.38 34.46 -12.76
N ALA A 444 11.39 33.80 -12.18
CA ALA A 444 11.57 32.53 -11.47
C ALA A 444 10.45 31.55 -11.84
N LEU A 445 10.85 30.49 -12.56
CA LEU A 445 10.12 29.24 -12.70
C LEU A 445 10.79 28.28 -11.72
N ASN A 446 10.21 28.09 -10.53
CA ASN A 446 10.82 27.24 -9.51
C ASN A 446 10.71 25.78 -9.96
N SER A 447 11.84 25.23 -10.38
CA SER A 447 11.93 24.02 -11.19
C SER A 447 12.17 22.79 -10.32
N PHE A 448 11.09 22.11 -9.97
CA PHE A 448 11.02 20.65 -10.13
C PHE A 448 9.79 20.37 -10.97
N ASN A 449 9.98 20.08 -12.26
CA ASN A 449 8.90 19.61 -13.12
C ASN A 449 7.68 20.57 -13.17
N THR A 450 7.90 21.89 -13.24
CA THR A 450 6.83 22.93 -13.22
C THR A 450 5.73 22.63 -14.24
N PHE A 451 6.09 22.03 -15.38
CA PHE A 451 5.19 21.62 -16.45
C PHE A 451 5.11 20.09 -16.63
N GLY A 452 5.57 19.33 -15.65
CA GLY A 452 5.73 17.88 -15.71
C GLY A 452 4.48 17.10 -16.02
N SER A 453 3.41 17.47 -15.32
CA SER A 453 2.10 16.86 -15.46
C SER A 453 1.32 17.40 -16.67
N CYS A 454 1.87 18.36 -17.43
CA CYS A 454 1.21 18.92 -18.61
C CYS A 454 1.40 18.00 -19.83
N THR A 455 0.84 16.79 -19.79
CA THR A 455 1.04 15.72 -20.79
C THR A 455 0.55 16.08 -22.21
N SER A 456 -0.32 17.09 -22.34
CA SER A 456 -0.79 17.62 -23.63
C SER A 456 -0.03 18.86 -24.11
N LEU A 457 1.00 19.32 -23.39
CA LEU A 457 1.71 20.56 -23.70
C LEU A 457 2.45 20.44 -25.04
N GLU A 458 2.07 21.27 -26.01
CA GLU A 458 2.62 21.32 -27.37
C GLU A 458 3.78 22.31 -27.50
N ARG A 459 3.78 23.37 -26.70
CA ARG A 459 4.80 24.42 -26.74
C ARG A 459 4.81 25.31 -25.51
N ILE A 460 6.00 25.73 -25.13
CA ILE A 460 6.24 26.81 -24.19
C ILE A 460 6.71 28.02 -25.00
N ILE A 461 6.02 29.15 -24.84
CA ILE A 461 6.34 30.40 -25.55
C ILE A 461 6.83 31.41 -24.52
N VAL A 462 8.06 31.89 -24.69
CA VAL A 462 8.58 33.02 -23.94
C VAL A 462 8.34 34.29 -24.75
N TYR A 463 7.52 35.18 -24.20
CA TYR A 463 7.12 36.42 -24.84
C TYR A 463 7.78 37.65 -24.20
N GLY A 464 8.09 38.63 -25.05
CA GLY A 464 8.83 39.83 -24.65
C GLY A 464 10.33 39.56 -24.48
N ASP A 465 11.09 40.60 -24.19
CA ASP A 465 12.50 40.47 -23.88
C ASP A 465 12.68 39.94 -22.44
N ASN A 466 12.26 38.69 -22.20
CA ASN A 466 12.40 38.05 -20.89
C ASN A 466 13.89 38.01 -20.49
N PRO A 467 14.25 38.42 -19.26
CA PRO A 467 15.66 38.50 -18.86
C PRO A 467 16.31 37.14 -18.57
N ASN A 468 15.52 36.11 -18.27
CA ASN A 468 16.01 34.83 -17.73
C ASN A 468 15.73 33.63 -18.63
N TYR A 469 14.73 33.72 -19.50
CA TYR A 469 14.26 32.61 -20.31
C TYR A 469 14.14 32.96 -21.79
N MET A 470 14.18 31.94 -22.64
CA MET A 470 13.78 32.00 -24.04
C MET A 470 13.26 30.63 -24.49
N ASN A 471 12.58 30.57 -25.63
CA ASN A 471 12.25 29.30 -26.29
C ASN A 471 12.78 29.28 -27.72
N ASP A 472 12.89 28.08 -28.30
CA ASP A 472 13.10 27.92 -29.74
C ASP A 472 11.78 27.78 -30.53
N GLU A 473 11.87 27.59 -31.84
CA GLU A 473 10.71 27.44 -32.74
C GLU A 473 9.85 26.19 -32.44
N SER A 474 10.43 25.19 -31.76
CA SER A 474 9.73 23.98 -31.32
C SER A 474 9.04 24.15 -29.96
N GLY A 475 9.23 25.30 -29.31
CA GLY A 475 8.67 25.59 -27.99
C GLY A 475 9.44 24.96 -26.83
N VAL A 476 10.69 24.53 -27.05
CA VAL A 476 11.58 24.05 -25.98
C VAL A 476 12.12 25.24 -25.20
N LEU A 477 12.05 25.16 -23.88
CA LEU A 477 12.43 26.22 -22.94
C LEU A 477 13.92 26.13 -22.59
N TYR A 478 14.56 27.29 -22.63
CA TYR A 478 15.96 27.51 -22.29
C TYR A 478 16.11 28.67 -21.30
N ASN A 479 17.26 28.75 -20.65
CA ASN A 479 17.71 30.01 -20.07
C ASN A 479 18.01 31.05 -21.18
N LYS A 480 18.07 32.33 -20.81
CA LYS A 480 18.13 33.46 -21.75
C LYS A 480 19.30 33.40 -22.72
N ASP A 481 20.47 32.96 -22.26
CA ASP A 481 21.69 32.86 -23.07
C ASP A 481 21.77 31.55 -23.87
N LYS A 482 20.74 30.70 -23.76
CA LYS A 482 20.63 29.39 -24.41
C LYS A 482 21.77 28.43 -24.06
N THR A 483 22.33 28.55 -22.86
CA THR A 483 23.38 27.66 -22.37
C THR A 483 22.83 26.45 -21.59
N ALA A 484 21.56 26.48 -21.19
CA ALA A 484 20.91 25.36 -20.50
C ALA A 484 19.50 25.10 -21.05
N LEU A 485 19.23 23.84 -21.38
CA LEU A 485 17.91 23.35 -21.77
C LEU A 485 17.13 23.00 -20.49
N ILE A 486 16.01 23.68 -20.28
CA ILE A 486 15.23 23.61 -19.05
C ILE A 486 14.12 22.56 -19.19
N GLU A 487 13.28 22.67 -20.23
CA GLU A 487 12.08 21.86 -20.36
C GLU A 487 11.63 21.76 -21.82
N ALA A 488 11.33 20.55 -22.28
CA ALA A 488 10.66 20.29 -23.54
C ALA A 488 9.15 20.11 -23.33
N PRO A 489 8.30 20.62 -24.24
CA PRO A 489 6.88 20.33 -24.19
C PRO A 489 6.63 18.83 -24.39
N ARG A 490 5.73 18.22 -23.60
CA ARG A 490 5.47 16.75 -23.62
C ARG A 490 5.01 16.21 -24.99
N LYS A 491 4.42 17.07 -25.84
CA LYS A 491 4.07 16.75 -27.23
C LYS A 491 5.14 17.12 -28.26
N LEU A 492 6.37 17.40 -27.84
CA LEU A 492 7.51 17.57 -28.76
C LEU A 492 7.63 16.31 -29.62
N LYS A 493 7.54 16.49 -30.95
CA LYS A 493 7.36 15.38 -31.89
C LYS A 493 8.54 15.21 -32.84
N GLY A 494 8.84 13.95 -33.18
CA GLY A 494 9.86 13.60 -34.16
C GLY A 494 11.28 13.78 -33.61
N SER A 495 12.22 14.10 -34.50
CA SER A 495 13.64 14.29 -34.14
C SER A 495 13.89 15.69 -33.56
N TYR A 496 14.69 15.77 -32.50
CA TYR A 496 15.13 17.04 -31.92
C TYR A 496 16.65 17.16 -31.90
N VAL A 497 17.19 18.31 -32.32
CA VAL A 497 18.63 18.59 -32.27
C VAL A 497 18.86 19.68 -31.24
N ILE A 498 19.56 19.34 -30.15
CA ILE A 498 19.92 20.31 -29.13
C ILE A 498 20.94 21.29 -29.73
N PRO A 499 20.71 22.62 -29.64
CA PRO A 499 21.58 23.61 -30.26
C PRO A 499 23.00 23.64 -29.69
N GLU A 500 23.99 23.88 -30.56
CA GLU A 500 25.36 24.15 -30.14
C GLU A 500 25.42 25.39 -29.21
N GLY A 501 26.20 25.30 -28.14
CA GLY A 501 26.30 26.30 -27.07
C GLY A 501 25.56 25.91 -25.79
N VAL A 502 24.62 24.96 -25.88
CA VAL A 502 23.98 24.35 -24.70
C VAL A 502 25.00 23.46 -23.99
N ASN A 503 25.26 23.76 -22.71
CA ASN A 503 26.21 23.03 -21.88
C ASN A 503 25.55 22.09 -20.85
N ARG A 504 24.27 22.33 -20.52
CA ARG A 504 23.51 21.54 -19.55
C ARG A 504 22.10 21.19 -20.03
N ILE A 505 21.70 19.94 -19.80
CA ILE A 505 20.31 19.47 -19.90
C ILE A 505 19.83 19.22 -18.47
N TYR A 506 18.78 19.93 -18.04
CA TYR A 506 18.24 19.82 -16.68
C TYR A 506 17.47 18.50 -16.46
N ASN A 507 17.19 18.22 -15.18
CA ASN A 507 16.45 17.02 -14.76
C ASN A 507 15.08 16.97 -15.44
N CYS A 508 14.66 15.77 -15.83
CA CYS A 508 13.34 15.52 -16.45
C CYS A 508 13.05 16.38 -17.70
N ALA A 509 14.05 17.01 -18.32
CA ALA A 509 13.81 18.02 -19.35
C ALA A 509 13.05 17.50 -20.58
N PHE A 510 13.20 16.22 -20.93
CA PHE A 510 12.40 15.55 -21.96
C PHE A 510 11.53 14.43 -21.37
N GLU A 511 11.39 14.32 -20.05
CA GLU A 511 10.66 13.22 -19.43
C GLU A 511 9.24 13.09 -20.01
N ASN A 512 8.80 11.86 -20.29
CA ASN A 512 7.49 11.54 -20.87
C ASN A 512 7.18 12.31 -22.18
N CYS A 513 8.20 12.64 -22.98
CA CYS A 513 8.00 13.18 -24.32
C CYS A 513 7.70 12.05 -25.32
N ASP A 514 6.56 11.39 -25.19
CA ASP A 514 6.24 10.15 -25.93
C ASP A 514 6.17 10.32 -27.44
N ALA A 515 6.03 11.55 -27.95
CA ALA A 515 6.04 11.80 -29.40
C ALA A 515 7.45 11.99 -29.99
N LEU A 516 8.47 12.07 -29.15
CA LEU A 516 9.87 12.27 -29.51
C LEU A 516 10.47 10.96 -30.02
N THR A 517 11.10 10.98 -31.21
CA THR A 517 11.64 9.76 -31.83
C THR A 517 13.14 9.62 -31.66
N ASP A 518 13.87 10.73 -31.63
CA ASP A 518 15.31 10.77 -31.42
C ASP A 518 15.78 12.16 -30.97
N VAL A 519 16.87 12.19 -30.20
CA VAL A 519 17.51 13.44 -29.77
C VAL A 519 18.97 13.44 -30.19
N THR A 520 19.47 14.57 -30.69
CA THR A 520 20.90 14.78 -30.96
C THR A 520 21.52 15.73 -29.94
N ILE A 521 22.55 15.26 -29.24
CA ILE A 521 23.33 15.96 -28.22
C ILE A 521 24.61 16.54 -28.87
N PRO A 522 24.83 17.87 -28.85
CA PRO A 522 25.99 18.51 -29.46
C PRO A 522 27.28 18.33 -28.64
N ALA A 523 28.42 18.79 -29.19
CA ALA A 523 29.71 18.69 -28.51
C ALA A 523 29.80 19.57 -27.25
N SER A 524 29.03 20.65 -27.18
CA SER A 524 29.01 21.60 -26.05
C SER A 524 28.35 21.07 -24.78
N VAL A 525 27.49 20.04 -24.86
CA VAL A 525 26.83 19.48 -23.66
C VAL A 525 27.85 18.76 -22.80
N THR A 526 28.00 19.24 -21.56
CA THR A 526 28.95 18.70 -20.58
C THR A 526 28.26 18.15 -19.33
N SER A 527 26.97 18.46 -19.13
CA SER A 527 26.16 17.95 -18.03
C SER A 527 24.76 17.56 -18.53
N ILE A 528 24.32 16.38 -18.14
CA ILE A 528 22.96 15.88 -18.30
C ILE A 528 22.54 15.43 -16.92
N ASP A 529 21.48 16.03 -16.39
CA ASP A 529 21.00 15.71 -15.05
C ASP A 529 20.02 14.52 -15.09
N TYR A 530 19.46 14.14 -13.93
CA TYR A 530 18.72 12.88 -13.75
C TYR A 530 17.43 12.79 -14.57
N SER A 531 17.11 11.59 -15.05
CA SER A 531 15.88 11.27 -15.82
C SER A 531 15.62 12.23 -16.99
N ALA A 532 16.66 12.84 -17.57
CA ALA A 532 16.49 13.86 -18.62
C ALA A 532 15.69 13.35 -19.83
N PHE A 533 15.68 12.05 -20.10
CA PHE A 533 14.92 11.40 -21.16
C PHE A 533 14.05 10.23 -20.66
N GLY A 534 13.81 10.16 -19.34
CA GLY A 534 13.04 9.09 -18.72
C GLY A 534 11.61 9.00 -19.26
N GLY A 535 11.05 7.80 -19.34
CA GLY A 535 9.66 7.59 -19.76
C GLY A 535 9.33 7.99 -21.20
N CYS A 536 10.31 8.30 -22.05
CA CYS A 536 10.05 8.62 -23.46
C CYS A 536 9.76 7.34 -24.27
N GLU A 537 8.51 6.88 -24.27
CA GLU A 537 8.12 5.55 -24.79
C GLU A 537 8.48 5.31 -26.27
N ASN A 538 8.58 6.35 -27.11
CA ASN A 538 8.90 6.20 -28.54
C ASN A 538 10.28 6.75 -28.93
N LEU A 539 11.12 7.10 -27.96
CA LEU A 539 12.49 7.52 -28.21
C LEU A 539 13.31 6.29 -28.63
N THR A 540 13.78 6.28 -29.87
CA THR A 540 14.51 5.14 -30.45
C THR A 540 16.02 5.33 -30.45
N ALA A 541 16.52 6.56 -30.28
CA ALA A 541 17.95 6.84 -30.24
C ALA A 541 18.28 8.17 -29.56
N ILE A 542 19.33 8.16 -28.73
CA ILE A 542 20.05 9.35 -28.26
C ILE A 542 21.37 9.40 -29.02
N LYS A 543 21.54 10.39 -29.89
CA LYS A 543 22.70 10.55 -30.78
C LYS A 543 23.65 11.58 -30.19
N VAL A 544 24.87 11.20 -29.87
CA VAL A 544 25.87 12.09 -29.31
C VAL A 544 26.88 12.48 -30.39
N HIS A 545 27.18 13.77 -30.51
CA HIS A 545 28.21 14.27 -31.41
C HIS A 545 29.57 13.61 -31.11
N GLU A 546 30.32 13.22 -32.16
CA GLU A 546 31.59 12.48 -32.01
C GLU A 546 32.62 13.20 -31.11
N ASP A 547 32.69 14.52 -31.22
CA ASP A 547 33.57 15.39 -30.44
C ASP A 547 33.06 15.71 -29.01
N ASN A 548 31.92 15.19 -28.57
CA ASN A 548 31.44 15.45 -27.21
C ASN A 548 32.45 14.92 -26.17
N PRO A 549 32.93 15.73 -25.21
CA PRO A 549 33.99 15.32 -24.30
C PRO A 549 33.53 14.34 -23.21
N ASN A 550 32.25 14.37 -22.83
CA ASN A 550 31.74 13.72 -21.62
C ASN A 550 30.78 12.56 -21.91
N TYR A 551 30.18 12.51 -23.09
CA TYR A 551 29.16 11.54 -23.44
C TYR A 551 29.47 10.86 -24.77
N SER A 552 28.92 9.66 -24.94
CA SER A 552 28.89 8.89 -26.18
C SER A 552 27.56 8.14 -26.26
N ASN A 553 27.26 7.56 -27.41
CA ASN A 553 26.21 6.57 -27.52
C ASN A 553 26.72 5.29 -28.19
N ASP A 554 26.07 4.17 -27.91
CA ASP A 554 26.31 2.91 -28.62
C ASP A 554 25.54 2.87 -29.96
N GLU A 555 25.64 1.75 -30.69
CA GLU A 555 24.97 1.57 -32.00
C GLU A 555 23.43 1.57 -31.90
N SER A 556 22.87 1.26 -30.73
CA SER A 556 21.43 1.32 -30.47
C SER A 556 20.96 2.75 -30.14
N GLY A 557 21.89 3.66 -29.85
CA GLY A 557 21.59 5.00 -29.39
C GLY A 557 21.40 5.11 -27.87
N ALA A 558 21.86 4.14 -27.09
CA ALA A 558 21.91 4.27 -25.63
C ALA A 558 23.05 5.19 -25.20
N LEU A 559 22.77 6.04 -24.22
CA LEU A 559 23.64 7.12 -23.75
C LEU A 559 24.60 6.60 -22.68
N TYR A 560 25.89 6.86 -22.88
CA TYR A 560 26.96 6.54 -21.96
C TYR A 560 27.72 7.79 -21.54
N ARG A 561 28.18 7.82 -20.29
CA ARG A 561 29.17 8.78 -19.81
C ARG A 561 30.59 8.26 -20.05
N LYS A 562 31.47 9.14 -20.54
CA LYS A 562 32.90 8.89 -20.74
C LYS A 562 33.65 9.04 -19.41
N GLY A 563 34.70 8.23 -19.21
CA GLY A 563 35.56 8.28 -18.03
C GLY A 563 35.29 7.14 -17.06
N ILE A 564 34.22 7.26 -16.26
CA ILE A 564 33.57 6.10 -15.61
C ILE A 564 32.57 5.62 -16.65
N ILE A 565 32.76 4.45 -17.24
CA ILE A 565 31.87 3.99 -18.32
C ILE A 565 30.55 3.61 -17.65
N SER A 566 29.62 4.54 -17.62
CA SER A 566 28.31 4.38 -16.99
C SER A 566 27.23 4.48 -18.05
N LEU A 567 26.27 3.55 -18.01
CA LEU A 567 25.08 3.60 -18.85
C LEU A 567 24.08 4.57 -18.20
N GLU A 568 23.89 5.73 -18.85
CA GLU A 568 23.10 6.84 -18.31
C GLU A 568 21.63 6.75 -18.71
N GLN A 569 21.34 6.31 -19.94
CA GLN A 569 19.97 6.19 -20.42
C GLN A 569 19.87 5.27 -21.64
N VAL A 570 18.93 4.33 -21.57
CA VAL A 570 18.44 3.54 -22.69
C VAL A 570 17.17 4.19 -23.25
N PRO A 571 17.07 4.37 -24.58
CA PRO A 571 15.87 4.93 -25.20
C PRO A 571 14.66 4.01 -24.96
N GLY A 572 13.56 4.54 -24.41
CA GLY A 572 12.34 3.77 -24.07
C GLY A 572 11.66 3.09 -25.26
N GLY A 573 11.88 3.59 -26.47
CA GLY A 573 11.39 3.00 -27.71
C GLY A 573 12.21 1.83 -28.26
N LEU A 574 13.33 1.44 -27.62
CA LEU A 574 14.04 0.22 -28.00
C LEU A 574 13.20 -1.01 -27.67
N SER A 575 13.26 -2.03 -28.53
CA SER A 575 12.46 -3.24 -28.41
C SER A 575 13.28 -4.50 -28.64
N GLY A 576 12.87 -5.60 -28.03
CA GLY A 576 13.56 -6.88 -28.16
C GLY A 576 14.73 -7.00 -27.19
N SER A 577 15.86 -7.53 -27.65
CA SER A 577 17.04 -7.76 -26.82
C SER A 577 17.98 -6.55 -26.83
N TYR A 578 18.46 -6.16 -25.67
CA TYR A 578 19.51 -5.14 -25.50
C TYR A 578 20.70 -5.71 -24.74
N THR A 579 21.92 -5.41 -25.21
CA THR A 579 23.17 -5.81 -24.56
C THR A 579 23.94 -4.57 -24.15
N VAL A 580 24.21 -4.44 -22.85
CA VAL A 580 25.05 -3.38 -22.30
C VAL A 580 26.50 -3.60 -22.76
N LEU A 581 27.20 -2.53 -23.11
CA LEU A 581 28.57 -2.62 -23.64
C LEU A 581 29.56 -3.23 -22.64
N ASP A 582 30.41 -4.14 -23.11
CA ASP A 582 31.54 -4.67 -22.33
C ASP A 582 32.45 -3.54 -21.82
N GLY A 583 32.81 -3.61 -20.55
CA GLY A 583 33.61 -2.57 -19.89
C GLY A 583 32.79 -1.44 -19.27
N THR A 584 31.46 -1.53 -19.30
CA THR A 584 30.59 -0.65 -18.49
C THR A 584 30.73 -1.00 -17.01
N ASP A 585 31.01 0.01 -16.18
CA ASP A 585 31.25 -0.12 -14.75
C ASP A 585 29.93 -0.13 -13.94
N SER A 586 28.93 0.63 -14.39
CA SER A 586 27.69 0.88 -13.64
C SER A 586 26.48 1.17 -14.53
N ILE A 587 25.30 0.84 -14.01
CA ILE A 587 23.99 1.25 -14.54
C ILE A 587 23.48 2.40 -13.67
N SER A 588 23.30 3.58 -14.26
CA SER A 588 22.80 4.76 -13.55
C SER A 588 21.35 4.59 -13.07
N LEU A 589 20.95 5.44 -12.12
CA LEU A 589 19.54 5.56 -11.75
C LEU A 589 18.67 5.88 -12.97
N PHE A 590 17.48 5.27 -13.03
CA PHE A 590 16.52 5.41 -14.14
C PHE A 590 17.04 5.05 -15.54
N ALA A 591 18.20 4.38 -15.67
CA ALA A 591 18.82 4.10 -16.98
C ALA A 591 17.90 3.37 -17.95
N PHE A 592 17.05 2.45 -17.47
CA PHE A 592 16.04 1.72 -18.23
C PHE A 592 14.60 2.09 -17.81
N LEU A 593 14.38 3.29 -17.27
CA LEU A 593 13.06 3.73 -16.84
C LEU A 593 12.01 3.58 -17.96
N ASP A 594 11.00 2.75 -17.69
CA ASP A 594 9.89 2.43 -18.58
C ASP A 594 10.33 1.90 -19.97
N CYS A 595 11.44 1.15 -20.03
CA CYS A 595 11.83 0.38 -21.22
C CYS A 595 10.98 -0.89 -21.40
N ASP A 596 9.66 -0.74 -21.44
CA ASP A 596 8.66 -1.81 -21.44
C ASP A 596 8.68 -2.70 -22.70
N LYS A 597 9.20 -2.18 -23.81
CA LYS A 597 9.33 -2.89 -25.09
C LYS A 597 10.53 -3.84 -25.16
N LEU A 598 11.48 -3.72 -24.22
CA LEU A 598 12.60 -4.67 -24.12
C LEU A 598 12.11 -5.99 -23.53
N THR A 599 12.50 -7.09 -24.17
CA THR A 599 12.15 -8.46 -23.75
C THR A 599 13.33 -9.18 -23.10
N GLU A 600 14.54 -8.69 -23.31
CA GLU A 600 15.77 -9.28 -22.79
C GLU A 600 16.80 -8.17 -22.56
N ILE A 601 17.47 -8.21 -21.41
CA ILE A 601 18.56 -7.29 -21.07
C ILE A 601 19.77 -8.11 -20.63
N ASN A 602 20.87 -7.94 -21.37
CA ASN A 602 22.13 -8.64 -21.14
C ASN A 602 23.14 -7.71 -20.47
N LEU A 603 23.56 -8.07 -19.26
CA LEU A 603 24.53 -7.31 -18.46
C LEU A 603 25.93 -7.98 -18.54
N PRO A 604 27.01 -7.24 -18.81
CA PRO A 604 28.36 -7.78 -18.86
C PRO A 604 28.99 -7.92 -17.45
N ASP A 605 30.00 -8.79 -17.34
CA ASP A 605 30.76 -9.06 -16.11
C ASP A 605 31.55 -7.85 -15.56
N SER A 606 31.52 -6.69 -16.23
CA SER A 606 32.16 -5.46 -15.74
C SER A 606 31.27 -4.62 -14.84
N ILE A 607 29.95 -4.89 -14.79
CA ILE A 607 29.01 -4.10 -13.99
C ILE A 607 29.24 -4.38 -12.51
N THR A 608 29.47 -3.32 -11.73
CA THR A 608 29.67 -3.37 -10.27
C THR A 608 28.53 -2.72 -9.49
N TYR A 609 27.70 -1.90 -10.13
CA TYR A 609 26.67 -1.10 -9.47
C TYR A 609 25.40 -0.97 -10.33
N ILE A 610 24.24 -1.19 -9.71
CA ILE A 610 22.92 -0.95 -10.29
C ILE A 610 22.18 0.10 -9.45
N GLY A 611 21.89 1.25 -10.07
CA GLY A 611 21.31 2.40 -9.39
C GLY A 611 19.81 2.31 -9.06
N ASP A 612 19.37 3.29 -8.27
CA ASP A 612 17.98 3.45 -7.83
C ASP A 612 17.04 3.55 -9.03
N HIS A 613 15.94 2.80 -9.01
CA HIS A 613 14.97 2.73 -10.12
C HIS A 613 15.58 2.36 -11.50
N ALA A 614 16.78 1.76 -11.56
CA ALA A 614 17.51 1.54 -12.82
C ALA A 614 16.69 0.82 -13.90
N PHE A 615 15.87 -0.17 -13.53
CA PHE A 615 14.98 -0.94 -14.41
C PHE A 615 13.50 -0.73 -14.10
N LYS A 616 13.13 0.35 -13.39
CA LYS A 616 11.73 0.62 -13.02
C LYS A 616 10.84 0.61 -14.26
N GLY A 617 9.77 -0.18 -14.22
CA GLY A 617 8.77 -0.21 -15.29
C GLY A 617 9.17 -1.00 -16.55
N CYS A 618 10.29 -1.74 -16.52
CA CYS A 618 10.65 -2.71 -17.57
C CYS A 618 9.68 -3.90 -17.56
N THR A 619 8.45 -3.72 -18.03
CA THR A 619 7.41 -4.76 -17.97
C THR A 619 7.58 -5.86 -19.03
N GLY A 620 8.41 -5.66 -20.06
CA GLY A 620 8.60 -6.66 -21.12
C GLY A 620 9.58 -7.79 -20.78
N ILE A 621 10.44 -7.61 -19.77
CA ILE A 621 11.41 -8.64 -19.36
C ILE A 621 10.75 -9.69 -18.47
N THR A 622 11.09 -10.96 -18.70
CA THR A 622 10.64 -12.10 -17.89
C THR A 622 11.75 -12.71 -17.06
N GLU A 623 12.98 -12.51 -17.47
CA GLU A 623 14.17 -12.98 -16.77
C GLU A 623 15.29 -11.95 -16.80
N ILE A 624 16.15 -11.97 -15.79
CA ILE A 624 17.40 -11.20 -15.80
C ILE A 624 18.53 -11.99 -15.13
N THR A 625 19.72 -11.91 -15.72
CA THR A 625 20.95 -12.45 -15.12
C THR A 625 21.80 -11.31 -14.57
N ILE A 626 22.08 -11.36 -13.27
CA ILE A 626 22.93 -10.44 -12.53
C ILE A 626 24.36 -11.01 -12.49
N PRO A 627 25.35 -10.31 -13.09
CA PRO A 627 26.74 -10.76 -13.09
C PRO A 627 27.33 -10.83 -11.68
N GLY A 628 28.29 -11.73 -11.47
CA GLY A 628 28.92 -11.92 -10.15
C GLY A 628 29.82 -10.77 -9.69
N SER A 629 30.06 -9.78 -10.57
CA SER A 629 30.80 -8.55 -10.29
C SER A 629 29.96 -7.47 -9.62
N VAL A 630 28.62 -7.61 -9.60
CA VAL A 630 27.72 -6.61 -9.02
C VAL A 630 27.89 -6.61 -7.50
N GLU A 631 28.21 -5.45 -6.94
CA GLU A 631 28.43 -5.26 -5.51
C GLU A 631 27.20 -4.65 -4.82
N ILE A 632 26.43 -3.81 -5.52
CA ILE A 632 25.30 -3.04 -4.97
C ILE A 632 24.15 -2.99 -5.97
N ILE A 633 22.93 -3.22 -5.47
CA ILE A 633 21.66 -2.98 -6.15
C ILE A 633 20.79 -2.11 -5.25
N GLU A 634 20.53 -0.88 -5.68
CA GLU A 634 19.80 0.10 -4.88
C GLU A 634 18.28 -0.17 -4.81
N ASP A 635 17.59 0.67 -4.02
CA ASP A 635 16.13 0.62 -3.87
C ASP A 635 15.40 0.77 -5.19
N TYR A 636 14.22 0.15 -5.29
CA TYR A 636 13.30 0.23 -6.42
C TYR A 636 13.89 -0.13 -7.79
N ALA A 637 15.10 -0.70 -7.86
CA ALA A 637 15.80 -0.95 -9.12
C ALA A 637 14.95 -1.76 -10.11
N PHE A 638 14.12 -2.69 -9.63
CA PHE A 638 13.21 -3.50 -10.46
C PHE A 638 11.73 -3.23 -10.17
N MET A 639 11.40 -2.08 -9.57
CA MET A 639 10.01 -1.77 -9.22
C MET A 639 9.13 -1.74 -10.48
N ASN A 640 7.92 -2.31 -10.39
CA ASN A 640 6.97 -2.45 -11.50
C ASN A 640 7.47 -3.30 -12.68
N CYS A 641 8.51 -4.12 -12.54
CA CYS A 641 8.86 -5.17 -13.51
C CYS A 641 7.89 -6.36 -13.41
N LYS A 642 6.59 -6.13 -13.68
CA LYS A 642 5.48 -7.03 -13.32
C LYS A 642 5.56 -8.44 -13.94
N ASN A 643 6.26 -8.59 -15.06
CA ASN A 643 6.40 -9.87 -15.75
C ASN A 643 7.74 -10.56 -15.44
N LEU A 644 8.62 -9.96 -14.63
CA LEU A 644 9.87 -10.57 -14.20
C LEU A 644 9.57 -11.75 -13.28
N LYS A 645 9.95 -12.95 -13.71
CA LYS A 645 9.71 -14.24 -13.03
C LYS A 645 10.98 -14.93 -12.57
N THR A 646 12.10 -14.65 -13.23
CA THR A 646 13.38 -15.30 -12.92
C THR A 646 14.47 -14.26 -12.75
N ILE A 647 15.18 -14.31 -11.62
CA ILE A 647 16.36 -13.49 -11.37
C ILE A 647 17.52 -14.45 -11.08
N LYS A 648 18.60 -14.39 -11.86
CA LYS A 648 19.74 -15.30 -11.72
C LYS A 648 21.00 -14.55 -11.33
N PHE A 649 21.59 -14.87 -10.17
CA PHE A 649 22.86 -14.31 -9.72
C PHE A 649 24.02 -15.26 -10.02
N LEU A 650 25.09 -14.75 -10.62
CA LEU A 650 26.24 -15.56 -11.04
C LEU A 650 27.39 -15.64 -10.01
N GLY A 651 27.36 -14.85 -8.92
CA GLY A 651 28.46 -14.74 -7.97
C GLY A 651 28.04 -14.49 -6.51
N ASP A 652 28.93 -13.85 -5.76
CA ASP A 652 28.69 -13.47 -4.37
C ASP A 652 27.46 -12.55 -4.24
N ALA A 653 26.83 -12.55 -3.06
CA ALA A 653 25.66 -11.72 -2.81
C ALA A 653 26.02 -10.22 -2.89
N PRO A 654 25.35 -9.43 -3.77
CA PRO A 654 25.44 -7.97 -3.68
C PRO A 654 24.70 -7.47 -2.43
N SER A 655 24.96 -6.23 -2.05
CA SER A 655 24.05 -5.50 -1.15
C SER A 655 22.75 -5.22 -1.89
N ILE A 656 21.65 -5.81 -1.42
CA ILE A 656 20.29 -5.61 -1.98
C ILE A 656 19.50 -4.77 -0.97
N ASN A 657 18.98 -3.62 -1.39
CA ASN A 657 18.18 -2.78 -0.49
C ASN A 657 16.75 -3.32 -0.32
N ASP A 658 16.07 -2.88 0.75
CA ASP A 658 14.77 -3.42 1.19
C ASP A 658 13.68 -3.35 0.11
N TYR A 659 13.71 -2.32 -0.76
CA TYR A 659 12.68 -2.08 -1.77
C TYR A 659 13.12 -2.38 -3.21
N THR A 660 14.28 -3.04 -3.42
CA THR A 660 14.82 -3.32 -4.75
C THR A 660 13.81 -3.99 -5.70
N PHE A 661 13.03 -4.94 -5.19
CA PHE A 661 12.04 -5.73 -5.94
C PHE A 661 10.59 -5.39 -5.57
N GLU A 662 10.32 -4.18 -5.08
CA GLU A 662 8.96 -3.74 -4.74
C GLU A 662 7.99 -4.02 -5.90
N THR A 663 6.82 -4.63 -5.61
CA THR A 663 5.80 -5.10 -6.58
C THR A 663 6.19 -6.26 -7.52
N VAL A 664 7.38 -6.87 -7.37
CA VAL A 664 7.81 -8.04 -8.14
C VAL A 664 7.60 -9.31 -7.33
N THR A 665 7.17 -10.38 -8.00
CA THR A 665 7.06 -11.74 -7.46
C THR A 665 7.74 -12.71 -8.42
N ALA A 666 8.84 -13.31 -7.98
CA ALA A 666 9.76 -14.07 -8.83
C ALA A 666 10.59 -15.10 -8.03
N ILE A 667 11.22 -16.03 -8.74
CA ILE A 667 12.25 -16.92 -8.21
C ILE A 667 13.63 -16.27 -8.37
N GLY A 668 14.37 -16.18 -7.27
CA GLY A 668 15.76 -15.70 -7.23
C GLY A 668 16.75 -16.85 -7.08
N TYR A 669 17.56 -17.11 -8.10
CA TYR A 669 18.60 -18.15 -8.09
C TYR A 669 19.95 -17.60 -7.65
N TYR A 670 20.58 -18.25 -6.67
CA TYR A 670 21.89 -17.86 -6.15
C TYR A 670 22.88 -19.03 -6.02
N PRO A 671 24.22 -18.81 -6.10
CA PRO A 671 25.18 -19.91 -6.02
C PRO A 671 25.29 -20.57 -4.63
N ASP A 672 25.07 -21.90 -4.54
CA ASP A 672 25.09 -22.70 -3.30
C ASP A 672 26.49 -22.87 -2.65
N ASN A 673 27.52 -22.27 -3.26
CA ASN A 673 28.92 -22.39 -2.85
C ASN A 673 29.51 -21.11 -2.27
N THR A 674 28.68 -20.09 -1.98
CA THR A 674 29.13 -18.80 -1.48
C THR A 674 28.53 -18.49 -0.10
N ASP A 675 29.40 -18.40 0.92
CA ASP A 675 29.00 -18.06 2.31
C ASP A 675 28.41 -16.63 2.43
N THR A 676 28.43 -15.83 1.36
CA THR A 676 28.05 -14.42 1.32
C THR A 676 26.54 -14.18 1.33
N TRP A 677 25.72 -15.17 0.94
CA TRP A 677 24.26 -15.03 0.83
C TRP A 677 23.49 -15.11 2.16
N GLN A 678 24.12 -15.57 3.25
CA GLN A 678 23.43 -15.77 4.53
C GLN A 678 22.73 -14.50 5.02
N ARG A 679 23.39 -13.34 4.92
CA ARG A 679 22.84 -12.06 5.38
C ARG A 679 21.59 -11.65 4.58
N GLU A 680 21.64 -11.72 3.26
CA GLU A 680 20.54 -11.26 2.39
C GLU A 680 19.31 -12.17 2.52
N LEU A 681 19.53 -13.47 2.73
CA LEU A 681 18.47 -14.44 3.03
C LEU A 681 17.83 -14.18 4.41
N GLU A 682 18.63 -13.84 5.43
CA GLU A 682 18.14 -13.52 6.78
C GLU A 682 17.36 -12.20 6.83
N LEU A 683 17.70 -11.23 5.97
CA LEU A 683 17.00 -9.95 5.85
C LEU A 683 15.69 -10.06 5.06
N ASN A 684 15.39 -11.23 4.47
CA ASN A 684 14.28 -11.42 3.53
C ASN A 684 14.32 -10.38 2.40
N ALA A 685 15.52 -10.16 1.83
CA ALA A 685 15.73 -9.19 0.77
C ALA A 685 14.76 -9.46 -0.40
N GLY A 686 13.95 -8.44 -0.74
CA GLY A 686 12.94 -8.52 -1.79
C GLY A 686 11.56 -9.05 -1.39
N LYS A 687 11.32 -9.46 -0.13
CA LYS A 687 10.07 -9.94 0.54
C LYS A 687 9.20 -10.99 -0.19
N ASN A 688 8.94 -10.78 -1.47
CA ASN A 688 8.16 -11.56 -2.43
C ASN A 688 9.06 -12.35 -3.40
N ILE A 689 10.37 -12.46 -3.11
CA ILE A 689 11.32 -13.24 -3.90
C ILE A 689 11.55 -14.58 -3.21
N THR A 690 11.37 -15.66 -3.96
CA THR A 690 11.65 -17.02 -3.47
C THR A 690 13.07 -17.41 -3.86
N TRP A 691 13.97 -17.45 -2.87
CA TRP A 691 15.39 -17.70 -3.09
C TRP A 691 15.71 -19.21 -3.17
N ILE A 692 16.36 -19.65 -4.26
CA ILE A 692 16.75 -21.04 -4.48
C ILE A 692 18.26 -21.16 -4.78
N PRO A 693 19.02 -21.94 -4.01
CA PRO A 693 20.45 -22.17 -4.27
C PRO A 693 20.65 -23.06 -5.50
N TYR A 694 21.69 -22.81 -6.30
CA TYR A 694 22.05 -23.65 -7.45
C TYR A 694 23.57 -23.75 -7.65
N THR A 695 24.02 -24.73 -8.45
CA THR A 695 25.42 -24.84 -8.88
C THR A 695 25.63 -24.10 -10.21
N PRO A 696 26.48 -23.06 -10.27
CA PRO A 696 26.80 -22.39 -11.53
C PRO A 696 27.28 -23.38 -12.62
N GLY A 697 26.62 -23.37 -13.77
CA GLY A 697 26.92 -24.26 -14.90
C GLY A 697 26.09 -25.54 -14.95
N GLU A 698 25.25 -25.80 -13.94
CA GLU A 698 24.22 -26.85 -13.97
C GLU A 698 22.83 -26.24 -14.32
N ASP A 699 21.87 -27.11 -14.62
CA ASP A 699 20.48 -26.71 -14.84
C ASP A 699 19.90 -26.08 -13.55
N LEU A 700 19.08 -25.04 -13.70
CA LEU A 700 18.47 -24.39 -12.55
C LEU A 700 17.51 -25.36 -11.84
N PRO A 701 17.57 -25.46 -10.51
CA PRO A 701 16.56 -26.19 -9.74
C PRO A 701 15.20 -25.50 -9.94
N TYR A 702 14.11 -26.24 -9.73
CA TYR A 702 12.76 -25.69 -9.91
C TYR A 702 11.82 -26.21 -8.83
N ILE A 703 10.75 -25.47 -8.57
CA ILE A 703 9.66 -25.90 -7.69
C ILE A 703 8.67 -26.69 -8.54
N LYS A 704 8.64 -28.01 -8.33
CA LYS A 704 7.71 -28.89 -9.06
C LYS A 704 6.27 -28.50 -8.73
N GLY A 705 5.49 -28.16 -9.75
CA GLY A 705 4.10 -27.69 -9.62
C GLY A 705 3.93 -26.17 -9.71
N ASP A 706 4.98 -25.38 -9.51
CA ASP A 706 4.98 -23.93 -9.79
C ASP A 706 5.26 -23.73 -11.29
N VAL A 707 4.19 -23.73 -12.08
CA VAL A 707 4.28 -23.56 -13.54
C VAL A 707 4.24 -22.10 -13.95
N SER A 708 3.85 -21.21 -13.03
CA SER A 708 3.77 -19.77 -13.23
C SER A 708 5.07 -19.04 -12.89
N LEU A 709 6.02 -19.73 -12.24
CA LEU A 709 7.30 -19.23 -11.77
C LEU A 709 7.17 -18.02 -10.86
N ASP A 710 6.12 -18.02 -10.02
CA ASP A 710 5.91 -17.00 -9.01
C ASP A 710 6.52 -17.38 -7.65
N GLY A 711 7.14 -18.55 -7.56
CA GLY A 711 7.82 -19.03 -6.38
C GLY A 711 6.90 -19.75 -5.39
N GLU A 712 5.62 -19.93 -5.70
CA GLU A 712 4.66 -20.65 -4.88
C GLU A 712 3.85 -21.67 -5.70
N ILE A 713 3.33 -22.70 -5.02
CA ILE A 713 2.32 -23.58 -5.63
C ILE A 713 0.94 -23.00 -5.30
N SER A 714 0.32 -22.34 -6.26
CA SER A 714 -0.87 -21.52 -6.05
C SER A 714 -2.04 -21.87 -6.98
N ASN A 715 -3.19 -21.22 -6.76
CA ASN A 715 -4.32 -21.31 -7.70
C ASN A 715 -3.98 -20.80 -9.11
N SER A 716 -2.97 -19.94 -9.24
CA SER A 716 -2.47 -19.45 -10.54
C SER A 716 -1.95 -20.63 -11.37
N ASP A 717 -1.09 -21.45 -10.76
CA ASP A 717 -0.50 -22.64 -11.37
C ASP A 717 -1.57 -23.66 -11.77
N LEU A 718 -2.55 -23.86 -10.88
CA LEU A 718 -3.68 -24.74 -11.14
C LEU A 718 -4.47 -24.29 -12.37
N VAL A 719 -4.76 -23.00 -12.49
CA VAL A 719 -5.48 -22.43 -13.64
C VAL A 719 -4.64 -22.57 -14.92
N MET A 720 -3.34 -22.31 -14.84
CA MET A 720 -2.42 -22.40 -15.96
C MET A 720 -2.30 -23.83 -16.49
N MET A 721 -2.10 -24.81 -15.60
CA MET A 721 -2.13 -26.25 -15.93
C MET A 721 -3.48 -26.68 -16.53
N ALA A 722 -4.60 -26.24 -15.94
CA ALA A 722 -5.93 -26.60 -16.45
C ALA A 722 -6.15 -26.07 -17.88
N ARG A 723 -5.70 -24.85 -18.16
CA ARG A 723 -5.77 -24.25 -19.51
C ARG A 723 -4.87 -25.00 -20.50
N TYR A 724 -3.69 -25.44 -20.10
CA TYR A 724 -2.79 -26.22 -20.94
C TYR A 724 -3.41 -27.57 -21.33
N ILE A 725 -3.98 -28.30 -20.37
CA ILE A 725 -4.61 -29.61 -20.62
C ILE A 725 -5.76 -29.51 -21.63
N VAL A 726 -6.51 -28.40 -21.64
CA VAL A 726 -7.59 -28.16 -22.62
C VAL A 726 -7.12 -27.50 -23.92
N GLY A 727 -5.81 -27.27 -24.08
CA GLY A 727 -5.21 -26.66 -25.27
C GLY A 727 -5.41 -25.15 -25.38
N ALA A 728 -5.72 -24.48 -24.28
CA ALA A 728 -5.91 -23.03 -24.17
C ALA A 728 -4.70 -22.28 -23.59
N GLU A 729 -3.60 -22.99 -23.34
CA GLU A 729 -2.29 -22.46 -22.92
C GLU A 729 -1.18 -23.31 -23.57
N THR A 730 -0.05 -22.70 -23.90
CA THR A 730 1.08 -23.38 -24.58
C THR A 730 2.43 -23.15 -23.93
N ASP A 731 2.45 -22.52 -22.75
CA ASP A 731 3.67 -22.24 -22.01
C ASP A 731 4.49 -23.52 -21.75
N GLU A 732 5.78 -23.47 -22.05
CA GLU A 732 6.68 -24.62 -21.92
C GLU A 732 7.02 -24.93 -20.47
N ASN A 733 6.93 -23.95 -19.57
CA ASN A 733 7.12 -24.14 -18.13
C ASN A 733 6.16 -25.21 -17.59
N ILE A 734 4.94 -25.28 -18.15
CA ILE A 734 3.93 -26.26 -17.75
C ILE A 734 4.40 -27.68 -18.04
N LYS A 735 5.06 -27.91 -19.19
CA LYS A 735 5.62 -29.23 -19.52
C LYS A 735 6.75 -29.62 -18.59
N THR A 736 7.57 -28.64 -18.19
CA THR A 736 8.77 -28.87 -17.39
C THR A 736 8.44 -29.07 -15.92
N TYR A 737 7.51 -28.29 -15.37
CA TYR A 737 7.25 -28.22 -13.93
C TYR A 737 5.91 -28.83 -13.52
N GLY A 738 4.96 -28.97 -14.46
CA GLY A 738 3.60 -29.44 -14.18
C GLY A 738 3.40 -30.95 -14.29
N ASP A 739 4.44 -31.73 -14.60
CA ASP A 739 4.39 -33.20 -14.59
C ASP A 739 4.64 -33.69 -13.16
N MET A 740 3.57 -33.76 -12.36
CA MET A 740 3.63 -34.01 -10.92
C MET A 740 4.01 -35.46 -10.60
N ASP A 741 3.66 -36.40 -11.47
CA ASP A 741 3.94 -37.83 -11.29
C ASP A 741 5.11 -38.39 -12.11
N GLU A 742 5.83 -37.53 -12.85
CA GLU A 742 7.05 -37.87 -13.63
C GLU A 742 6.81 -38.89 -14.75
N ASP A 743 5.59 -38.99 -15.28
CA ASP A 743 5.26 -39.91 -16.37
C ASP A 743 5.63 -39.38 -17.77
N GLY A 744 6.12 -38.14 -17.84
CA GLY A 744 6.51 -37.41 -19.04
C GLY A 744 5.36 -36.66 -19.70
N LYS A 745 4.19 -36.52 -19.05
CA LYS A 745 3.01 -35.82 -19.58
C LYS A 745 2.27 -35.05 -18.51
N VAL A 746 1.85 -33.85 -18.86
CA VAL A 746 0.93 -33.07 -18.02
C VAL A 746 -0.52 -33.44 -18.33
N THR A 747 -1.20 -34.05 -17.38
CA THR A 747 -2.57 -34.56 -17.52
C THR A 747 -3.49 -34.12 -16.38
N ASN A 748 -4.76 -34.55 -16.42
CA ASN A 748 -5.69 -34.35 -15.30
C ASN A 748 -5.21 -34.99 -13.99
N SER A 749 -4.33 -36.00 -14.04
CA SER A 749 -3.72 -36.62 -12.84
C SER A 749 -2.89 -35.59 -12.09
N ASP A 750 -2.00 -34.90 -12.81
CA ASP A 750 -1.10 -33.88 -12.30
C ASP A 750 -1.85 -32.67 -11.77
N LEU A 751 -2.89 -32.23 -12.49
CA LEU A 751 -3.76 -31.15 -12.04
C LEU A 751 -4.44 -31.47 -10.69
N VAL A 752 -4.85 -32.73 -10.49
CA VAL A 752 -5.43 -33.18 -9.22
C VAL A 752 -4.37 -33.26 -8.12
N ALA A 753 -3.16 -33.72 -8.44
CA ALA A 753 -2.05 -33.75 -7.49
C ALA A 753 -1.69 -32.32 -7.03
N LEU A 754 -1.61 -31.37 -7.96
CA LEU A 754 -1.37 -29.96 -7.65
C LEU A 754 -2.50 -29.37 -6.79
N ALA A 755 -3.76 -29.63 -7.14
CA ALA A 755 -4.91 -29.18 -6.36
C ALA A 755 -4.90 -29.72 -4.91
N ARG A 756 -4.44 -30.96 -4.70
CA ARG A 756 -4.33 -31.54 -3.35
C ARG A 756 -3.27 -30.82 -2.51
N ILE A 757 -2.14 -30.46 -3.11
CA ILE A 757 -1.10 -29.67 -2.47
C ILE A 757 -1.66 -28.32 -2.03
N ILE A 758 -2.36 -27.61 -2.94
CA ILE A 758 -2.96 -26.29 -2.66
C ILE A 758 -4.00 -26.35 -1.53
N VAL A 759 -4.83 -27.41 -1.49
CA VAL A 759 -5.91 -27.56 -0.50
C VAL A 759 -5.40 -28.22 0.80
N GLY A 760 -4.10 -28.52 0.91
CA GLY A 760 -3.49 -29.12 2.11
C GLY A 760 -3.91 -30.56 2.40
N ILE A 761 -4.42 -31.28 1.39
CA ILE A 761 -4.77 -32.70 1.51
C ILE A 761 -3.52 -33.51 1.20
N VAL A 762 -2.73 -33.80 2.23
CA VAL A 762 -1.65 -34.79 2.16
C VAL A 762 -2.26 -36.19 2.32
N ASP A 763 -1.86 -37.12 1.46
CA ASP A 763 -2.42 -38.49 1.28
C ASP A 763 -2.90 -39.22 2.55
#